data_AF-A0A9D9HL84-F1
#
_entry.id   AF-A0A9D9HL84-F1
#
_cell.length_a   1.000
_cell.length_b   1.000
_cell.length_c   1.000
_cell.angle_alpha   90.00
_cell.angle_beta   90.00
_cell.angle_gamma   90.00
#
_symmetry.space_group_name_H-M   'P 1'
#
loop_
_entity.id
_entity.type
_entity.pdbx_description
1 polymer ?
#
loop_
_entity_poly.entity_id
_entity_poly.type
_entity_poly.pdbx_seq_one_letter_code
_entity_poly.pdbx_strand_id
1 'polypeptide(L)'
;MRLFHSILTITALLISSTTSFAQSGLHKNSSTFKWVRTVHSQNFKPFSEGLAAFYDAGGWGYEDKEGNIVIPADFEEAGDFNNSLAIVKMNGKWGVIDKTGKRIFECIYDNIEPFSDNTALARIGNVSYYLYSDGNSRALPQELTFYSYQYGLARIKKQVKGQDKYGYIDISGQFIMDPVFDAATDFFGNTAFVTFKGKAFHINRQGRRQRLSFPINPDNQTQFIPDGSGFIEQAGKYIFVKYEYGDYFLQPVRYDMISEFHEGRALVRDEQGKLMYLNSFGTPVLTLPEECTAAGDFCEGKAWVCYNGKYGYIDKAGEIIIDTIFSYTSDFNDGIAYVSFQGRNGLIRAAQKEETYPDMRIEDVLLSDASGNAEIESGEEFNIDVLLKNYGKDTVKGIDIIMTGKSGMPTGFTYSGNTIHVDRLQPDGMTKVTFKGIAGMDISSGTVDLNFKAIADNQLLSDNMSLTFTAIGIKQCNPVLASYWFHTTDHSPILPGDNAVIELSVMNDGPDIAKDVRVNLMWPEGTMAVDTTVLIGDIFPGETKSTTRNFIIDTTALSSGQYSVVATLAEFTGKHSDIKYLLFETGKMNTNTKLIGETAFNTDDVSGSILDSSSELLAGLSLIRTPDQDKYALIIGNEDYSSFKQQTLYEPNVDFAVSDAEAFCEYAKNIIGVPESNIILLKNATYSQMKFNLSKLAKIAEINPKTLLYVYYAGHGQVDGTTKESYLIPVDVSTTSPSEGIRLEDMYATISKSGCRRAIVFLDACYSGIGRGIVIRPKQTPVSGNMVVMTASSSTQRSMPYEEKRHGMFTYFLLKELRDTNGDIPIGDLFEAVKAQVQYNSIWINNSEQTPELISGPGIEEDWKLWTL
;
A
#
# COMPACT_ATOMS: atom_id res chain seq x y z
N MET A 1 -64.40 39.54 3.33
CA MET A 1 -63.88 38.18 3.04
C MET A 1 -63.53 37.98 1.54
N ARG A 2 -62.91 38.98 0.89
CA ARG A 2 -62.33 38.91 -0.48
C ARG A 2 -61.13 39.89 -0.64
N LEU A 3 -60.38 40.10 0.44
CA LEU A 3 -59.13 40.88 0.43
C LEU A 3 -57.96 40.16 1.13
N PHE A 4 -58.18 38.95 1.64
CA PHE A 4 -57.16 38.12 2.29
C PHE A 4 -56.64 36.97 1.41
N HIS A 5 -57.04 36.92 0.14
CA HIS A 5 -56.61 35.87 -0.81
C HIS A 5 -55.76 36.39 -1.98
N SER A 6 -55.43 37.69 -2.00
CA SER A 6 -54.60 38.30 -3.05
C SER A 6 -53.20 38.71 -2.57
N ILE A 7 -52.89 38.52 -1.29
CA ILE A 7 -51.57 38.81 -0.70
C ILE A 7 -50.76 37.53 -0.41
N LEU A 8 -51.41 36.35 -0.38
CA LEU A 8 -50.72 35.07 -0.16
C LEU A 8 -50.14 34.43 -1.44
N THR A 9 -50.45 34.96 -2.62
CA THR A 9 -49.97 34.44 -3.91
C THR A 9 -48.81 35.24 -4.53
N ILE A 10 -48.40 36.35 -3.91
CA ILE A 10 -47.25 37.16 -4.36
C ILE A 10 -46.03 36.98 -3.43
N THR A 11 -46.20 36.54 -2.18
CA THR A 11 -45.10 36.10 -1.31
C THR A 11 -44.69 34.63 -1.51
N ALA A 12 -45.48 33.84 -2.25
CA ALA A 12 -45.12 32.47 -2.66
C ALA A 12 -44.34 32.41 -3.99
N LEU A 13 -44.14 33.55 -4.68
CA LEU A 13 -43.34 33.63 -5.91
C LEU A 13 -41.96 34.33 -5.73
N LEU A 14 -41.61 34.71 -4.50
CA LEU A 14 -40.32 35.34 -4.15
C LEU A 14 -39.54 34.60 -3.05
N ILE A 15 -40.03 33.43 -2.61
CA ILE A 15 -39.36 32.53 -1.65
C ILE A 15 -39.10 31.14 -2.30
N SER A 16 -39.23 31.03 -3.63
CA SER A 16 -38.91 29.81 -4.38
C SER A 16 -37.65 29.91 -5.24
N SER A 17 -36.74 30.86 -4.94
CA SER A 17 -35.43 30.98 -5.62
C SER A 17 -34.21 30.67 -4.75
N THR A 18 -34.37 30.12 -3.55
CA THR A 18 -33.21 29.71 -2.70
C THR A 18 -33.15 28.22 -2.38
N THR A 19 -34.02 27.40 -2.99
CA THR A 19 -33.91 25.94 -2.94
C THR A 19 -33.65 25.36 -4.32
N SER A 20 -32.45 25.61 -4.85
CA SER A 20 -31.80 24.70 -5.83
C SER A 20 -30.28 24.59 -5.59
N PHE A 21 -29.83 24.74 -4.35
CA PHE A 21 -28.45 24.46 -3.96
C PHE A 21 -28.28 22.97 -3.64
N ALA A 22 -28.34 22.10 -4.67
CA ALA A 22 -27.79 20.72 -4.67
C ALA A 22 -28.11 19.93 -5.95
N GLN A 23 -29.15 20.26 -6.71
CA GLN A 23 -29.54 19.48 -7.90
C GLN A 23 -30.26 20.34 -8.93
N SER A 24 -29.53 21.12 -9.71
CA SER A 24 -29.95 21.50 -11.07
C SER A 24 -28.83 22.25 -11.78
N GLY A 25 -28.25 21.61 -12.80
CA GLY A 25 -27.40 22.29 -13.77
C GLY A 25 -25.93 22.34 -13.40
N LEU A 26 -25.25 21.19 -13.50
CA LEU A 26 -23.99 21.18 -14.23
C LEU A 26 -24.25 21.89 -15.56
N HIS A 27 -23.95 23.18 -15.65
CA HIS A 27 -23.78 23.83 -16.93
C HIS A 27 -22.64 23.09 -17.61
N LYS A 28 -22.99 22.13 -18.48
CA LYS A 28 -22.07 21.50 -19.40
C LYS A 28 -21.31 22.63 -20.10
N ASN A 29 -20.03 22.75 -19.74
CA ASN A 29 -18.95 23.53 -20.36
C ASN A 29 -18.56 24.90 -19.78
N SER A 30 -19.23 25.45 -18.76
CA SER A 30 -18.71 26.66 -18.08
C SER A 30 -17.87 26.24 -16.88
N SER A 31 -16.54 26.25 -17.02
CA SER A 31 -15.67 26.02 -15.87
C SER A 31 -15.46 27.29 -15.09
N THR A 32 -15.70 27.29 -13.77
CA THR A 32 -15.38 28.41 -12.87
C THR A 32 -13.87 28.55 -12.60
N PHE A 33 -13.09 27.51 -12.92
CA PHE A 33 -11.63 27.47 -12.79
C PHE A 33 -10.95 26.77 -13.99
N LYS A 34 -9.64 26.97 -14.15
CA LYS A 34 -8.78 26.25 -15.10
C LYS A 34 -7.60 25.60 -14.41
N TRP A 35 -7.32 24.35 -14.77
CA TRP A 35 -6.02 23.73 -14.50
C TRP A 35 -4.90 24.55 -15.16
N VAL A 36 -3.91 24.90 -14.36
CA VAL A 36 -2.64 25.47 -14.82
C VAL A 36 -1.68 24.33 -15.11
N ARG A 37 -1.49 23.43 -14.15
CA ARG A 37 -0.77 22.15 -14.31
C ARG A 37 -1.09 21.18 -13.18
N THR A 38 -0.86 19.90 -13.45
CA THR A 38 -0.85 18.83 -12.44
C THR A 38 0.42 18.92 -11.59
N VAL A 39 0.34 18.57 -10.30
CA VAL A 39 1.49 18.48 -9.39
C VAL A 39 1.61 17.03 -8.91
N HIS A 40 2.72 16.37 -9.27
CA HIS A 40 2.95 14.95 -8.99
C HIS A 40 3.73 14.69 -7.69
N SER A 41 4.40 15.70 -7.13
CA SER A 41 5.09 15.60 -5.82
C SER A 41 4.12 15.86 -4.66
N GLN A 42 4.22 15.04 -3.61
CA GLN A 42 3.34 15.07 -2.43
C GLN A 42 3.65 16.22 -1.45
N ASN A 43 4.72 17.00 -1.66
CA ASN A 43 5.22 17.99 -0.69
C ASN A 43 5.52 19.33 -1.36
N PHE A 44 4.51 20.17 -1.47
CA PHE A 44 4.56 21.49 -2.11
C PHE A 44 3.95 22.55 -1.19
N LYS A 45 4.62 23.70 -1.02
CA LYS A 45 4.09 24.85 -0.27
C LYS A 45 3.32 25.81 -1.19
N PRO A 46 2.40 26.64 -0.67
CA PRO A 46 1.74 27.67 -1.47
C PRO A 46 2.76 28.58 -2.18
N PHE A 47 2.36 29.12 -3.34
CA PHE A 47 3.17 30.14 -4.00
C PHE A 47 3.25 31.41 -3.16
N SER A 48 4.43 32.02 -3.16
CA SER A 48 4.64 33.36 -2.64
C SER A 48 5.61 34.12 -3.53
N GLU A 49 5.15 35.28 -4.01
CA GLU A 49 5.86 36.17 -4.92
C GLU A 49 6.46 35.49 -6.17
N GLY A 50 5.72 34.54 -6.76
CA GLY A 50 6.03 33.86 -8.01
C GLY A 50 6.79 32.53 -7.87
N LEU A 51 7.21 32.15 -6.66
CA LEU A 51 7.91 30.88 -6.40
C LEU A 51 7.21 30.09 -5.30
N ALA A 52 7.37 28.77 -5.34
CA ALA A 52 6.87 27.89 -4.31
C ALA A 52 7.93 26.87 -3.92
N ALA A 53 8.00 26.57 -2.61
CA ALA A 53 8.93 25.58 -2.11
C ALA A 53 8.41 24.17 -2.42
N PHE A 54 9.24 23.33 -3.05
CA PHE A 54 8.95 21.91 -3.31
C PHE A 54 9.97 21.05 -2.58
N TYR A 55 9.55 19.85 -2.14
CA TYR A 55 10.46 18.87 -1.54
C TYR A 55 10.71 17.73 -2.53
N ASP A 56 11.99 17.46 -2.78
CA ASP A 56 12.44 16.38 -3.65
C ASP A 56 13.77 15.81 -3.15
N ALA A 57 14.01 14.52 -3.39
CA ALA A 57 15.27 13.82 -3.07
C ALA A 57 15.82 14.02 -1.63
N GLY A 58 14.98 14.37 -0.66
CA GLY A 58 15.39 14.60 0.72
C GLY A 58 15.70 16.06 1.08
N GLY A 59 15.44 17.03 0.18
CA GLY A 59 15.66 18.45 0.41
C GLY A 59 14.54 19.33 -0.16
N TRP A 60 14.54 20.60 0.21
CA TRP A 60 13.64 21.64 -0.28
C TRP A 60 14.34 22.51 -1.34
N GLY A 61 13.63 22.79 -2.42
CA GLY A 61 14.01 23.73 -3.48
C GLY A 61 12.85 24.68 -3.79
N TYR A 62 12.98 25.47 -4.86
CA TYR A 62 11.91 26.37 -5.32
C TYR A 62 11.68 26.24 -6.82
N GLU A 63 10.40 26.20 -7.19
CA GLU A 63 9.96 26.15 -8.59
C GLU A 63 9.01 27.31 -8.92
N ASP A 64 8.93 27.64 -10.22
CA ASP A 64 7.99 28.63 -10.75
C ASP A 64 6.60 28.02 -11.04
N LYS A 65 5.68 28.85 -11.55
CA LYS A 65 4.30 28.45 -11.84
C LYS A 65 4.22 27.42 -12.97
N GLU A 66 5.15 27.49 -13.91
CA GLU A 66 5.31 26.58 -15.03
C GLU A 66 5.92 25.23 -14.60
N GLY A 67 6.49 25.14 -13.39
CA GLY A 67 7.12 23.94 -12.86
C GLY A 67 8.61 23.83 -13.19
N ASN A 68 9.24 24.93 -13.64
CA ASN A 68 10.68 24.98 -13.80
C ASN A 68 11.32 25.15 -12.42
N ILE A 69 12.32 24.31 -12.13
CA ILE A 69 13.14 24.43 -10.93
C ILE A 69 13.99 25.70 -11.06
N VAL A 70 13.73 26.69 -10.20
CA VAL A 70 14.49 27.94 -10.11
C VAL A 70 15.65 27.80 -9.13
N ILE A 71 15.40 27.10 -8.01
CA ILE A 71 16.40 26.82 -6.98
C ILE A 71 16.37 25.31 -6.69
N PRO A 72 17.49 24.57 -6.87
CA PRO A 72 17.55 23.14 -6.61
C PRO A 72 17.21 22.75 -5.17
N ALA A 73 16.80 21.49 -4.98
CA ALA A 73 16.35 20.95 -3.71
C ALA A 73 17.49 20.58 -2.75
N ASP A 74 18.25 21.58 -2.31
CA ASP A 74 19.47 21.41 -1.49
C ASP A 74 19.30 21.78 -0.01
N PHE A 75 18.12 22.30 0.40
CA PHE A 75 17.90 22.79 1.77
C PHE A 75 17.21 21.76 2.67
N GLU A 76 17.58 21.73 3.95
CA GLU A 76 16.89 20.91 4.95
C GLU A 76 15.48 21.43 5.24
N GLU A 77 15.33 22.76 5.25
CA GLU A 77 14.06 23.47 5.42
C GLU A 77 14.07 24.76 4.58
N ALA A 78 12.91 25.12 4.04
CA ALA A 78 12.73 26.30 3.20
C ALA A 78 11.45 27.06 3.58
N GLY A 79 11.55 28.34 3.91
CA GLY A 79 10.41 29.24 4.14
C GLY A 79 9.86 29.85 2.86
N ASP A 80 8.71 30.52 2.96
CA ASP A 80 8.11 31.24 1.83
C ASP A 80 8.89 32.52 1.52
N PHE A 81 8.83 32.99 0.28
CA PHE A 81 9.41 34.28 -0.08
C PHE A 81 8.54 35.43 0.47
N ASN A 82 9.16 36.40 1.14
CA ASN A 82 8.54 37.63 1.57
C ASN A 82 9.54 38.79 1.44
N ASN A 83 9.13 39.88 0.80
CA ASN A 83 10.00 40.98 0.41
C ASN A 83 11.21 40.51 -0.40
N SER A 84 10.99 39.54 -1.30
CA SER A 84 12.03 38.90 -2.12
C SER A 84 13.13 38.15 -1.37
N LEU A 85 12.91 37.81 -0.09
CA LEU A 85 13.82 37.02 0.73
C LEU A 85 13.12 35.76 1.25
N ALA A 86 13.86 34.67 1.38
CA ALA A 86 13.40 33.45 2.04
C ALA A 86 14.43 32.98 3.08
N ILE A 87 13.92 32.54 4.24
CA ILE A 87 14.74 31.94 5.30
C ILE A 87 14.87 30.45 5.01
N VAL A 88 16.10 29.95 4.94
CA VAL A 88 16.41 28.55 4.58
C VAL A 88 17.37 27.94 5.58
N LYS A 89 17.37 26.61 5.67
CA LYS A 89 18.21 25.85 6.59
C LYS A 89 19.10 24.87 5.84
N MET A 90 20.36 24.82 6.21
CA MET A 90 21.35 23.90 5.66
C MET A 90 22.38 23.55 6.73
N ASN A 91 22.73 22.28 6.86
CA ASN A 91 23.63 21.76 7.89
C ASN A 91 23.21 22.14 9.32
N GLY A 92 21.90 22.11 9.60
CA GLY A 92 21.33 22.45 10.90
C GLY A 92 21.36 23.94 11.27
N LYS A 93 21.75 24.84 10.36
CA LYS A 93 21.81 26.29 10.59
C LYS A 93 20.95 27.05 9.59
N TRP A 94 20.43 28.19 10.02
CA TRP A 94 19.58 29.08 9.25
C TRP A 94 20.39 30.16 8.54
N GLY A 95 19.96 30.50 7.33
CA GLY A 95 20.46 31.59 6.49
C GLY A 95 19.31 32.21 5.68
N VAL A 96 19.65 33.13 4.78
CA VAL A 96 18.66 33.86 3.98
C VAL A 96 19.12 33.91 2.53
N ILE A 97 18.21 33.63 1.61
CA ILE A 97 18.45 33.69 0.17
C ILE A 97 17.51 34.69 -0.51
N ASP A 98 17.92 35.18 -1.68
CA ASP A 98 17.03 35.86 -2.62
C ASP A 98 16.36 34.88 -3.60
N LYS A 99 15.48 35.38 -4.48
CA LYS A 99 14.75 34.59 -5.49
C LYS A 99 15.62 33.90 -6.53
N THR A 100 16.90 34.27 -6.64
CA THR A 100 17.86 33.60 -7.52
C THR A 100 18.59 32.45 -6.82
N GLY A 101 18.33 32.24 -5.53
CA GLY A 101 19.05 31.29 -4.68
C GLY A 101 20.37 31.84 -4.13
N LYS A 102 20.69 33.12 -4.40
CA LYS A 102 21.90 33.74 -3.86
C LYS A 102 21.72 33.97 -2.36
N ARG A 103 22.68 33.50 -1.57
CA ARG A 103 22.72 33.72 -0.12
C ARG A 103 23.00 35.20 0.17
N ILE A 104 22.02 35.85 0.80
CA ILE A 104 22.16 37.18 1.40
C ILE A 104 22.82 37.04 2.77
N PHE A 105 22.44 36.01 3.53
CA PHE A 105 23.09 35.59 4.76
C PHE A 105 23.41 34.10 4.72
N GLU A 106 24.65 33.73 5.03
CA GLU A 106 25.07 32.33 5.10
C GLU A 106 24.31 31.57 6.20
N CYS A 107 24.18 30.25 6.01
CA CYS A 107 23.55 29.35 6.96
C CYS A 107 24.45 29.12 8.19
N ILE A 108 24.54 30.11 9.08
CA ILE A 108 25.37 30.09 10.30
C ILE A 108 24.57 30.40 11.57
N TYR A 109 23.30 30.79 11.43
CA TYR A 109 22.46 31.21 12.54
C TYR A 109 21.75 30.02 13.19
N ASP A 110 21.61 30.04 14.51
CA ASP A 110 20.85 29.04 15.26
C ASP A 110 19.34 29.22 15.07
N ASN A 111 18.91 30.46 14.81
CA ASN A 111 17.54 30.84 14.51
C ASN A 111 17.50 32.18 13.78
N ILE A 112 16.50 32.39 12.92
CA ILE A 112 16.16 33.66 12.26
C ILE A 112 14.63 33.82 12.33
N GLU A 113 14.16 34.90 12.94
CA GLU A 113 12.74 35.28 12.92
C GLU A 113 12.31 35.80 11.53
N PRO A 114 11.01 35.75 11.17
CA PRO A 114 10.52 36.31 9.92
C PRO A 114 10.91 37.78 9.75
N PHE A 115 11.19 38.19 8.50
CA PHE A 115 11.47 39.59 8.21
C PHE A 115 10.23 40.47 8.43
N SER A 116 10.39 41.53 9.21
CA SER A 116 9.42 42.59 9.45
C SER A 116 10.13 43.96 9.40
N ASP A 117 9.51 44.96 8.77
CA ASP A 117 10.13 46.28 8.53
C ASP A 117 11.55 46.21 7.93
N ASN A 118 11.78 45.30 6.97
CA ASN A 118 13.11 45.06 6.38
C ASN A 118 14.18 44.58 7.37
N THR A 119 13.77 44.03 8.52
CA THR A 119 14.67 43.50 9.55
C THR A 119 14.25 42.12 10.04
N ALA A 120 15.19 41.32 10.53
CA ALA A 120 14.92 40.06 11.21
C ALA A 120 15.80 39.91 12.44
N LEU A 121 15.28 39.32 13.51
CA LEU A 121 16.08 38.97 14.68
C LEU A 121 16.69 37.59 14.47
N ALA A 122 18.01 37.48 14.59
CA ALA A 122 18.74 36.24 14.44
C ALA A 122 19.65 35.96 15.64
N ARG A 123 20.10 34.72 15.80
CA ARG A 123 20.93 34.30 16.93
C ARG A 123 22.11 33.42 16.49
N ILE A 124 23.28 33.67 17.08
CA ILE A 124 24.46 32.78 17.03
C ILE A 124 24.97 32.59 18.46
N GLY A 125 24.88 31.38 19.00
CA GLY A 125 25.21 31.06 20.37
C GLY A 125 24.39 31.89 21.36
N ASN A 126 25.04 32.80 22.07
CA ASN A 126 24.40 33.72 23.02
C ASN A 126 24.31 35.17 22.52
N VAL A 127 24.67 35.41 21.26
CA VAL A 127 24.63 36.75 20.65
C VAL A 127 23.43 36.83 19.72
N SER A 128 22.60 37.85 19.92
CA SER A 128 21.53 38.20 19.00
C SER A 128 22.00 39.24 17.98
N TYR A 129 21.42 39.20 16.79
CA TYR A 129 21.71 40.10 15.68
C TYR A 129 20.41 40.65 15.11
N TYR A 130 20.39 41.91 14.71
CA TYR A 130 19.44 42.36 13.69
C TYR A 130 20.07 42.15 12.32
N LEU A 131 19.38 41.41 11.46
CA LEU A 131 19.67 41.27 10.04
C LEU A 131 18.81 42.29 9.28
N TYR A 132 19.40 42.97 8.30
CA TYR A 132 18.71 43.93 7.45
C TYR A 132 18.57 43.33 6.04
N SER A 133 17.47 43.64 5.34
CA SER A 133 17.18 43.08 4.02
C SER A 133 18.20 43.46 2.93
N ASP A 134 19.00 44.50 3.17
CA ASP A 134 20.12 44.92 2.32
C ASP A 134 21.40 44.06 2.49
N GLY A 135 21.37 43.06 3.38
CA GLY A 135 22.51 42.18 3.68
C GLY A 135 23.40 42.67 4.82
N ASN A 136 23.09 43.82 5.45
CA ASN A 136 23.81 44.27 6.63
C ASN A 136 23.35 43.51 7.89
N SER A 137 24.22 43.39 8.89
CA SER A 137 23.85 42.86 10.20
C SER A 137 24.45 43.68 11.33
N ARG A 138 23.79 43.65 12.49
CA ARG A 138 24.23 44.33 13.71
C ARG A 138 24.13 43.42 14.90
N ALA A 139 25.25 43.17 15.58
CA ALA A 139 25.29 42.47 16.86
C ALA A 139 24.62 43.31 17.96
N LEU A 140 23.88 42.63 18.84
CA LEU A 140 23.10 43.25 19.91
C LEU A 140 23.74 43.02 21.29
N PRO A 141 23.69 44.02 22.19
CA PRO A 141 24.17 43.88 23.56
C PRO A 141 23.47 42.76 24.33
N GLN A 142 24.21 41.98 25.12
CA GLN A 142 23.66 40.80 25.82
C GLN A 142 22.86 41.15 27.08
N GLU A 143 22.99 42.38 27.60
CA GLU A 143 22.29 42.84 28.79
C GLU A 143 20.82 43.21 28.55
N LEU A 144 20.37 43.16 27.29
CA LEU A 144 19.00 43.42 26.86
C LEU A 144 18.47 42.23 26.06
N THR A 145 17.18 41.96 26.18
CA THR A 145 16.45 41.12 25.22
C THR A 145 15.80 42.01 24.18
N PHE A 146 15.94 41.65 22.91
CA PHE A 146 15.42 42.37 21.77
C PHE A 146 14.28 41.59 21.12
N TYR A 147 13.36 42.32 20.50
CA TYR A 147 12.24 41.77 19.73
C TYR A 147 12.28 42.34 18.30
N SER A 148 11.55 41.74 17.38
CA SER A 148 11.46 42.22 16.00
C SER A 148 10.93 43.65 15.88
N TYR A 149 11.35 44.38 14.84
CA TYR A 149 10.83 45.72 14.57
C TYR A 149 9.39 45.64 14.06
N GLN A 150 8.55 46.53 14.59
CA GLN A 150 7.17 46.73 14.18
C GLN A 150 6.90 48.22 14.04
N TYR A 151 6.52 48.66 12.84
CA TYR A 151 6.37 50.05 12.44
C TYR A 151 7.59 50.93 12.79
N GLY A 152 8.80 50.41 12.64
CA GLY A 152 10.07 51.12 12.83
C GLY A 152 10.52 51.30 14.28
N LEU A 153 9.85 50.68 15.24
CA LEU A 153 10.31 50.57 16.64
C LEU A 153 10.42 49.11 17.05
N ALA A 154 11.43 48.77 17.83
CA ALA A 154 11.54 47.46 18.45
C ALA A 154 11.29 47.57 19.95
N ARG A 155 10.45 46.68 20.47
CA ARG A 155 10.34 46.47 21.91
C ARG A 155 11.65 45.86 22.42
N ILE A 156 12.03 46.23 23.63
CA ILE A 156 13.20 45.66 24.33
C ILE A 156 12.84 45.36 25.77
N LYS A 157 13.57 44.44 26.39
CA LYS A 157 13.40 44.03 27.78
C LYS A 157 14.73 44.04 28.53
N LYS A 158 14.71 44.57 29.76
CA LYS A 158 15.86 44.66 30.66
C LYS A 158 15.45 44.25 32.07
N GLN A 159 16.30 43.49 32.78
CA GLN A 159 16.11 43.27 34.21
C GLN A 159 16.55 44.48 35.03
N VAL A 160 15.61 45.04 35.80
CA VAL A 160 15.84 46.16 36.73
C VAL A 160 15.36 45.75 38.11
N LYS A 161 16.28 45.63 39.07
CA LYS A 161 16.00 45.19 40.45
C LYS A 161 15.24 43.85 40.53
N GLY A 162 15.61 42.90 39.68
CA GLY A 162 14.98 41.57 39.63
C GLY A 162 13.58 41.52 38.99
N GLN A 163 13.14 42.62 38.38
CA GLN A 163 11.90 42.67 37.59
C GLN A 163 12.22 42.96 36.13
N ASP A 164 11.54 42.27 35.22
CA ASP A 164 11.57 42.61 33.80
C ASP A 164 10.94 43.99 33.60
N LYS A 165 11.62 44.84 32.83
CA LYS A 165 11.11 46.14 32.39
C LYS A 165 11.26 46.28 30.89
N TYR A 166 10.24 46.85 30.27
CA TYR A 166 10.14 46.99 28.83
C TYR A 166 10.30 48.45 28.41
N GLY A 167 10.92 48.64 27.25
CA GLY A 167 11.15 49.94 26.60
C GLY A 167 11.13 49.79 25.08
N TYR A 168 11.51 50.83 24.36
CA TYR A 168 11.50 50.84 22.90
C TYR A 168 12.73 51.55 22.33
N ILE A 169 13.23 51.00 21.23
CA ILE A 169 14.32 51.56 20.44
C ILE A 169 13.87 51.83 19.02
N ASP A 170 14.52 52.78 18.35
CA ASP A 170 14.40 52.98 16.90
C ASP A 170 15.31 52.03 16.11
N ILE A 171 15.18 52.04 14.79
CA ILE A 171 15.99 51.22 13.86
C ILE A 171 17.51 51.46 13.96
N SER A 172 17.92 52.62 14.48
CA SER A 172 19.32 52.96 14.75
C SER A 172 19.80 52.42 16.11
N GLY A 173 18.92 51.75 16.86
CA GLY A 173 19.16 51.21 18.19
C GLY A 173 19.21 52.26 19.30
N GLN A 174 18.72 53.48 19.05
CA GLN A 174 18.60 54.50 20.08
C GLN A 174 17.32 54.31 20.90
N PHE A 175 17.41 54.50 22.21
CA PHE A 175 16.24 54.45 23.10
C PHE A 175 15.31 55.62 22.80
N ILE A 176 14.10 55.28 22.36
CA ILE A 176 12.97 56.20 22.32
C ILE A 176 12.27 56.22 23.68
N MET A 177 12.22 55.07 24.36
CA MET A 177 11.71 54.95 25.72
C MET A 177 12.57 53.99 26.52
N ASP A 178 13.07 54.45 27.66
CA ASP A 178 13.81 53.62 28.59
C ASP A 178 12.99 52.43 29.10
N PRO A 179 13.63 51.31 29.47
CA PRO A 179 12.94 50.14 29.99
C PRO A 179 12.39 50.40 31.39
N VAL A 180 11.16 50.92 31.44
CA VAL A 180 10.45 51.33 32.67
C VAL A 180 9.06 50.72 32.80
N PHE A 181 8.52 50.10 31.75
CA PHE A 181 7.19 49.51 31.74
C PHE A 181 7.22 48.11 32.35
N ASP A 182 6.18 47.75 33.12
CA ASP A 182 6.06 46.42 33.73
C ASP A 182 5.73 45.35 32.67
N ALA A 183 5.00 45.72 31.62
CA ALA A 183 4.71 44.92 30.43
C ALA A 183 4.45 45.87 29.24
N ALA A 184 4.66 45.40 28.02
CA ALA A 184 4.53 46.21 26.80
C ALA A 184 4.19 45.33 25.58
N THR A 185 3.31 45.76 24.69
CA THR A 185 3.11 45.15 23.36
C THR A 185 4.15 45.68 22.38
N ASP A 186 4.21 45.11 21.18
CA ASP A 186 4.86 45.81 20.07
C ASP A 186 4.00 47.01 19.62
N PHE A 187 4.57 47.93 18.84
CA PHE A 187 3.81 49.03 18.25
C PHE A 187 2.93 48.53 17.10
N PHE A 188 1.73 49.09 16.98
CA PHE A 188 0.85 48.90 15.84
C PHE A 188 0.46 50.29 15.30
N GLY A 189 1.08 50.67 14.19
CA GLY A 189 1.01 52.04 13.67
C GLY A 189 1.69 53.06 14.60
N ASN A 190 0.91 53.86 15.34
CA ASN A 190 1.42 54.96 16.18
C ASN A 190 1.27 54.73 17.68
N THR A 191 0.79 53.56 18.09
CA THR A 191 0.42 53.28 19.47
C THR A 191 0.88 51.89 19.92
N ALA A 192 1.03 51.72 21.23
CA ALA A 192 1.30 50.45 21.90
C ALA A 192 0.63 50.43 23.27
N PHE A 193 0.36 49.25 23.82
CA PHE A 193 -0.19 49.10 25.17
C PHE A 193 0.91 48.74 26.16
N VAL A 194 0.87 49.38 27.33
CA VAL A 194 1.83 49.15 28.40
C VAL A 194 1.15 49.06 29.75
N THR A 195 1.73 48.23 30.62
CA THR A 195 1.43 48.26 32.04
C THR A 195 2.50 49.08 32.74
N PHE A 196 2.10 50.10 33.49
CA PHE A 196 3.02 50.94 34.26
C PHE A 196 2.48 51.15 35.68
N LYS A 197 3.25 50.71 36.68
CA LYS A 197 2.86 50.72 38.09
C LYS A 197 1.52 50.01 38.32
N GLY A 198 1.34 48.85 37.67
CA GLY A 198 0.15 48.01 37.78
C GLY A 198 -1.13 48.59 37.15
N LYS A 199 -1.01 49.59 36.26
CA LYS A 199 -2.15 50.16 35.52
C LYS A 199 -1.88 50.09 34.02
N ALA A 200 -2.94 49.84 33.24
CA ALA A 200 -2.88 49.80 31.79
C ALA A 200 -2.94 51.20 31.17
N PHE A 201 -2.09 51.44 30.17
CA PHE A 201 -2.03 52.66 29.37
C PHE A 201 -1.87 52.29 27.90
N HIS A 202 -2.37 53.14 27.02
CA HIS A 202 -1.81 53.23 25.67
C HIS A 202 -0.74 54.33 25.65
N ILE A 203 0.26 54.16 24.79
CA ILE A 203 1.34 55.11 24.58
C ILE A 203 1.48 55.46 23.10
N ASN A 204 1.77 56.71 22.80
CA ASN A 204 2.18 57.11 21.46
C ASN A 204 3.71 56.98 21.27
N ARG A 205 4.20 57.19 20.05
CA ARG A 205 5.65 57.14 19.73
C ARG A 205 6.55 58.08 20.55
N GLN A 206 6.00 59.09 21.22
CA GLN A 206 6.75 60.01 22.09
C GLN A 206 6.70 59.58 23.57
N GLY A 207 6.06 58.46 23.90
CA GLY A 207 5.89 57.95 25.26
C GLY A 207 4.82 58.67 26.07
N ARG A 208 3.96 59.48 25.42
CA ARG A 208 2.80 60.07 26.10
C ARG A 208 1.82 58.97 26.43
N ARG A 209 1.49 58.85 27.72
CA ARG A 209 0.63 57.80 28.29
C ARG A 209 -0.79 58.33 28.48
N GLN A 210 -1.77 57.57 28.04
CA GLN A 210 -3.18 57.77 28.38
C GLN A 210 -3.74 56.48 28.98
N ARG A 211 -4.43 56.63 30.11
CA ARG A 211 -4.90 55.49 30.93
C ARG A 211 -6.09 54.83 30.26
N LEU A 212 -6.07 53.50 30.18
CA LEU A 212 -7.20 52.73 29.69
C LEU A 212 -8.25 52.52 30.80
N SER A 213 -9.53 52.48 30.41
CA SER A 213 -10.66 52.22 31.30
C SER A 213 -10.85 50.74 31.62
N PHE A 214 -10.15 49.85 30.91
CA PHE A 214 -10.19 48.40 31.07
C PHE A 214 -8.76 47.83 31.23
N PRO A 215 -8.61 46.68 31.89
CA PRO A 215 -7.32 45.99 31.93
C PRO A 215 -6.99 45.39 30.57
N ILE A 216 -5.72 45.48 30.18
CA ILE A 216 -5.15 44.73 29.07
C ILE A 216 -3.94 43.99 29.60
N ASN A 217 -3.72 42.76 29.15
CA ASN A 217 -2.49 42.03 29.38
C ASN A 217 -1.61 42.15 28.13
N PRO A 218 -0.54 42.97 28.15
CA PRO A 218 0.35 43.11 26.99
C PRO A 218 1.08 41.82 26.60
N ASP A 219 1.13 40.84 27.50
CA ASP A 219 1.75 39.53 27.23
C ASP A 219 0.83 38.62 26.39
N ASN A 220 -0.47 38.91 26.33
CA ASN A 220 -1.38 38.25 25.41
C ASN A 220 -1.13 38.88 24.03
N GLN A 221 -0.37 38.18 23.18
CA GLN A 221 -0.19 38.61 21.79
C GLN A 221 -1.57 38.71 21.14
N THR A 222 -1.89 39.92 20.69
CA THR A 222 -3.22 40.33 20.28
C THR A 222 -3.10 41.11 18.99
N GLN A 223 -4.06 40.95 18.09
CA GLN A 223 -3.97 41.55 16.77
C GLN A 223 -4.50 42.98 16.78
N PHE A 224 -3.68 43.92 16.33
CA PHE A 224 -4.07 45.31 16.14
C PHE A 224 -3.67 45.81 14.76
N ILE A 225 -4.56 46.60 14.16
CA ILE A 225 -4.32 47.29 12.90
C ILE A 225 -3.70 48.68 13.15
N PRO A 226 -3.09 49.32 12.14
CA PRO A 226 -2.31 50.55 12.32
C PRO A 226 -3.06 51.75 12.93
N ASP A 227 -4.39 51.78 12.87
CA ASP A 227 -5.21 52.85 13.46
C ASP A 227 -5.36 52.72 14.98
N GLY A 228 -4.89 51.61 15.56
CA GLY A 228 -4.99 51.30 16.97
C GLY A 228 -6.11 50.33 17.32
N SER A 229 -7.06 50.03 16.43
CA SER A 229 -8.15 49.09 16.69
C SER A 229 -7.68 47.64 16.51
N GLY A 230 -8.40 46.67 17.07
CA GLY A 230 -7.96 45.28 17.02
C GLY A 230 -8.75 44.36 17.94
N PHE A 231 -8.20 43.20 18.27
CA PHE A 231 -8.81 42.25 19.20
C PHE A 231 -7.96 42.09 20.45
N ILE A 232 -8.60 41.89 21.60
CA ILE A 232 -7.95 41.41 22.81
C ILE A 232 -8.54 40.09 23.26
N GLU A 233 -7.74 39.24 23.88
CA GLU A 233 -8.24 38.03 24.53
C GLU A 233 -8.56 38.31 26.01
N GLN A 234 -9.80 38.02 26.42
CA GLN A 234 -10.24 38.09 27.80
C GLN A 234 -11.07 36.85 28.16
N ALA A 235 -10.63 36.10 29.17
CA ALA A 235 -11.28 34.89 29.67
C ALA A 235 -11.55 33.85 28.57
N GLY A 236 -10.59 33.64 27.66
CA GLY A 236 -10.67 32.66 26.57
C GLY A 236 -11.58 33.08 25.41
N LYS A 237 -11.97 34.36 25.33
CA LYS A 237 -12.76 34.93 24.23
C LYS A 237 -12.05 36.14 23.64
N TYR A 238 -12.26 36.41 22.36
CA TYR A 238 -11.75 37.59 21.67
C TYR A 238 -12.79 38.72 21.66
N ILE A 239 -12.34 39.94 21.97
CA ILE A 239 -13.18 41.13 22.04
C ILE A 239 -12.56 42.20 21.16
N PHE A 240 -13.33 42.79 20.26
CA PHE A 240 -12.84 43.88 19.42
C PHE A 240 -12.71 45.17 20.24
N VAL A 241 -11.53 45.79 20.21
CA VAL A 241 -11.22 47.08 20.80
C VAL A 241 -11.15 48.11 19.68
N LYS A 242 -12.05 49.09 19.74
CA LYS A 242 -12.12 50.18 18.76
C LYS A 242 -11.40 51.41 19.30
N TYR A 243 -10.53 52.00 18.49
CA TYR A 243 -10.00 53.35 18.74
C TYR A 243 -10.91 54.39 18.08
N GLU A 244 -11.50 55.29 18.86
CA GLU A 244 -12.39 56.33 18.36
C GLU A 244 -12.32 57.57 19.25
N TYR A 245 -12.44 58.78 18.68
CA TYR A 245 -12.44 60.05 19.43
C TYR A 245 -11.24 60.24 20.40
N GLY A 246 -10.10 59.63 20.11
CA GLY A 246 -8.90 59.72 20.95
C GLY A 246 -8.89 58.78 22.15
N ASP A 247 -9.80 57.81 22.22
CA ASP A 247 -9.85 56.81 23.31
C ASP A 247 -10.21 55.41 22.79
N TYR A 248 -10.09 54.41 23.68
CA TYR A 248 -10.34 53.00 23.36
C TYR A 248 -11.62 52.48 24.00
N PHE A 249 -12.40 51.73 23.22
CA PHE A 249 -13.68 51.17 23.65
C PHE A 249 -13.75 49.68 23.33
N LEU A 250 -14.17 48.86 24.30
CA LEU A 250 -14.48 47.46 24.08
C LEU A 250 -15.84 47.33 23.41
N GLN A 251 -15.91 46.61 22.31
CA GLN A 251 -17.19 46.19 21.76
C GLN A 251 -17.83 45.12 22.66
N PRO A 252 -19.16 45.09 22.77
CA PRO A 252 -19.85 44.13 23.64
C PRO A 252 -19.81 42.69 23.10
N VAL A 253 -19.57 42.52 21.79
CA VAL A 253 -19.58 41.21 21.11
C VAL A 253 -18.28 40.46 21.40
N ARG A 254 -18.41 39.16 21.61
CA ARG A 254 -17.29 38.24 21.89
C ARG A 254 -17.22 37.15 20.83
N TYR A 255 -16.01 36.68 20.57
CA TYR A 255 -15.73 35.69 19.54
C TYR A 255 -14.92 34.52 20.10
N ASP A 256 -15.18 33.33 19.56
CA ASP A 256 -14.50 32.07 19.88
C ASP A 256 -13.24 31.87 19.06
N MET A 257 -13.21 32.45 17.85
CA MET A 257 -12.12 32.38 16.90
C MET A 257 -12.01 33.72 16.18
N ILE A 258 -10.77 34.13 15.91
CA ILE A 258 -10.43 35.21 15.00
C ILE A 258 -9.30 34.75 14.09
N SER A 259 -9.28 35.22 12.84
CA SER A 259 -8.13 35.17 11.95
C SER A 259 -7.45 36.54 11.87
N GLU A 260 -6.36 36.61 11.12
CA GLU A 260 -5.69 37.88 10.90
C GLU A 260 -6.45 38.80 9.94
N PHE A 261 -6.27 40.13 10.07
CA PHE A 261 -6.75 41.09 9.09
C PHE A 261 -6.00 40.94 7.77
N HIS A 262 -6.62 40.26 6.81
CA HIS A 262 -6.19 40.20 5.42
C HIS A 262 -7.12 41.03 4.53
N GLU A 263 -6.52 41.90 3.72
CA GLU A 263 -7.25 42.83 2.84
C GLU A 263 -8.36 43.66 3.54
N GLY A 264 -8.12 44.01 4.80
CA GLY A 264 -9.04 44.79 5.63
C GLY A 264 -10.20 44.00 6.22
N ARG A 265 -10.13 42.66 6.22
CA ARG A 265 -11.14 41.76 6.79
C ARG A 265 -10.51 40.73 7.71
N ALA A 266 -11.18 40.43 8.82
CA ALA A 266 -10.83 39.32 9.71
C ALA A 266 -12.00 38.35 9.79
N LEU A 267 -11.74 37.06 9.58
CA LEU A 267 -12.71 35.99 9.79
C LEU A 267 -12.89 35.78 11.30
N VAL A 268 -14.13 35.71 11.76
CA VAL A 268 -14.45 35.46 13.15
C VAL A 268 -15.53 34.39 13.28
N ARG A 269 -15.52 33.68 14.41
CA ARG A 269 -16.60 32.81 14.85
C ARG A 269 -17.20 33.38 16.12
N ASP A 270 -18.49 33.70 16.10
CA ASP A 270 -19.18 34.12 17.33
C ASP A 270 -19.50 32.94 18.26
N GLU A 271 -20.02 33.24 19.45
CA GLU A 271 -20.38 32.24 20.47
C GLU A 271 -21.52 31.30 20.04
N GLN A 272 -22.22 31.61 18.94
CA GLN A 272 -23.28 30.77 18.36
C GLN A 272 -22.72 29.84 17.28
N GLY A 273 -21.42 29.91 17.00
CA GLY A 273 -20.74 29.13 15.97
C GLY A 273 -20.82 29.74 14.58
N LYS A 274 -21.37 30.96 14.43
CA LYS A 274 -21.57 31.61 13.13
C LYS A 274 -20.28 32.20 12.62
N LEU A 275 -19.94 31.89 11.36
CA LEU A 275 -18.78 32.46 10.67
C LEU A 275 -19.15 33.78 9.98
N MET A 276 -18.32 34.80 10.16
CA MET A 276 -18.48 36.10 9.50
C MET A 276 -17.14 36.83 9.35
N TYR A 277 -17.09 37.78 8.41
CA TYR A 277 -15.95 38.68 8.25
C TYR A 277 -16.28 40.04 8.84
N LEU A 278 -15.40 40.53 9.70
CA LEU A 278 -15.43 41.90 10.21
C LEU A 278 -14.53 42.78 9.36
N ASN A 279 -14.91 44.05 9.16
CA ASN A 279 -13.99 45.06 8.64
C ASN A 279 -13.05 45.57 9.75
N SER A 280 -12.13 46.47 9.36
CA SER A 280 -11.20 47.16 10.27
C SER A 280 -11.87 47.94 11.41
N PHE A 281 -13.18 48.19 11.34
CA PHE A 281 -13.95 48.86 12.41
C PHE A 281 -14.64 47.87 13.36
N GLY A 282 -14.39 46.57 13.22
CA GLY A 282 -15.03 45.50 13.98
C GLY A 282 -16.50 45.29 13.60
N THR A 283 -16.93 45.79 12.44
CA THR A 283 -18.32 45.65 11.99
C THR A 283 -18.44 44.47 11.02
N PRO A 284 -19.42 43.56 11.20
CA PRO A 284 -19.66 42.48 10.24
C PRO A 284 -20.00 43.04 8.86
N VAL A 285 -19.24 42.64 7.84
CA VAL A 285 -19.45 43.04 6.43
C VAL A 285 -19.87 41.88 5.54
N LEU A 286 -19.65 40.65 5.98
CA LEU A 286 -20.13 39.44 5.31
C LEU A 286 -20.41 38.39 6.37
N THR A 287 -21.61 37.82 6.36
CA THR A 287 -21.96 36.69 7.23
C THR A 287 -22.18 35.47 6.36
N LEU A 288 -21.48 34.38 6.68
CA LEU A 288 -21.56 33.16 5.88
C LEU A 288 -22.84 32.36 6.25
N PRO A 289 -23.40 31.59 5.30
CA PRO A 289 -24.50 30.67 5.57
C PRO A 289 -24.15 29.66 6.66
N GLU A 290 -25.16 29.15 7.39
CA GLU A 290 -24.96 28.20 8.49
C GLU A 290 -24.36 26.87 8.03
N GLU A 291 -24.56 26.51 6.76
CA GLU A 291 -24.00 25.33 6.11
C GLU A 291 -22.48 25.46 5.85
N CYS A 292 -21.92 26.67 5.95
CA CYS A 292 -20.50 26.92 5.79
C CYS A 292 -19.76 26.49 7.06
N THR A 293 -19.07 25.35 6.99
CA THR A 293 -18.39 24.74 8.14
C THR A 293 -17.02 25.34 8.42
N ALA A 294 -16.36 25.90 7.41
CA ALA A 294 -15.06 26.56 7.52
C ALA A 294 -14.86 27.57 6.38
N ALA A 295 -14.00 28.55 6.60
CA ALA A 295 -13.56 29.51 5.59
C ALA A 295 -12.12 29.94 5.86
N GLY A 296 -11.45 30.43 4.81
CA GLY A 296 -10.10 30.99 4.88
C GLY A 296 -10.08 32.51 4.91
N ASP A 297 -8.88 33.08 4.89
CA ASP A 297 -8.71 34.52 4.78
C ASP A 297 -8.89 35.02 3.34
N PHE A 298 -9.15 36.31 3.17
CA PHE A 298 -9.23 36.92 1.86
C PHE A 298 -7.83 37.17 1.30
N CYS A 299 -7.48 36.48 0.21
CA CYS A 299 -6.27 36.67 -0.56
C CYS A 299 -6.63 36.94 -2.03
N GLU A 300 -6.13 38.05 -2.58
CA GLU A 300 -6.42 38.53 -3.93
C GLU A 300 -7.93 38.67 -4.23
N GLY A 301 -8.67 39.17 -3.24
CA GLY A 301 -10.12 39.35 -3.30
C GLY A 301 -10.94 38.06 -3.19
N LYS A 302 -10.33 36.92 -2.87
CA LYS A 302 -11.00 35.60 -2.81
C LYS A 302 -10.75 34.94 -1.46
N ALA A 303 -11.72 34.23 -0.92
CA ALA A 303 -11.55 33.39 0.26
C ALA A 303 -12.09 32.00 -0.03
N TRP A 304 -11.39 30.95 0.42
CA TRP A 304 -11.96 29.60 0.30
C TRP A 304 -13.06 29.39 1.35
N VAL A 305 -14.02 28.55 1.01
CA VAL A 305 -15.16 28.17 1.85
C VAL A 305 -15.41 26.68 1.75
N CYS A 306 -15.81 26.08 2.87
CA CYS A 306 -16.08 24.64 2.97
C CYS A 306 -17.56 24.39 3.28
N TYR A 307 -18.24 23.78 2.31
CA TYR A 307 -19.62 23.30 2.43
C TYR A 307 -19.64 21.79 2.25
N ASN A 308 -20.25 21.05 3.19
CA ASN A 308 -20.36 19.59 3.14
C ASN A 308 -19.01 18.86 2.89
N GLY A 309 -17.91 19.38 3.46
CA GLY A 309 -16.57 18.82 3.29
C GLY A 309 -15.94 19.07 1.92
N LYS A 310 -16.51 19.96 1.11
CA LYS A 310 -15.96 20.38 -0.19
C LYS A 310 -15.62 21.86 -0.20
N TYR A 311 -14.48 22.16 -0.79
CA TYR A 311 -13.90 23.49 -0.85
C TYR A 311 -14.19 24.15 -2.19
N GLY A 312 -14.50 25.44 -2.14
CA GLY A 312 -14.63 26.35 -3.28
C GLY A 312 -14.20 27.75 -2.85
N TYR A 313 -14.49 28.77 -3.67
CA TYR A 313 -14.07 30.15 -3.40
C TYR A 313 -15.21 31.14 -3.55
N ILE A 314 -15.21 32.15 -2.69
CA ILE A 314 -16.12 33.29 -2.74
C ILE A 314 -15.36 34.59 -2.97
N ASP A 315 -16.06 35.58 -3.53
CA ASP A 315 -15.58 36.96 -3.58
C ASP A 315 -15.87 37.74 -2.29
N LYS A 316 -15.52 39.02 -2.27
CA LYS A 316 -15.77 39.92 -1.15
C LYS A 316 -17.27 40.19 -0.87
N ALA A 317 -18.16 39.95 -1.83
CA ALA A 317 -19.60 40.03 -1.61
C ALA A 317 -20.17 38.72 -1.02
N GLY A 318 -19.42 37.62 -1.07
CA GLY A 318 -19.84 36.29 -0.63
C GLY A 318 -20.38 35.43 -1.77
N GLU A 319 -20.29 35.90 -3.02
CA GLU A 319 -20.73 35.15 -4.20
C GLU A 319 -19.72 34.06 -4.54
N ILE A 320 -20.20 32.85 -4.85
CA ILE A 320 -19.34 31.73 -5.25
C ILE A 320 -18.74 32.05 -6.62
N ILE A 321 -17.42 32.16 -6.66
CA ILE A 321 -16.63 32.38 -7.89
C ILE A 321 -16.01 31.09 -8.40
N ILE A 322 -15.78 30.11 -7.53
CA ILE A 322 -15.35 28.76 -7.88
C ILE A 322 -16.16 27.77 -7.05
N ASP A 323 -16.79 26.83 -7.74
CA ASP A 323 -17.72 25.87 -7.13
C ASP A 323 -17.05 25.03 -6.04
N THR A 324 -17.85 24.63 -5.04
CA THR A 324 -17.40 23.87 -3.88
C THR A 324 -17.27 22.38 -4.21
N ILE A 325 -16.24 22.04 -4.98
CA ILE A 325 -16.04 20.69 -5.53
C ILE A 325 -14.73 20.03 -5.10
N PHE A 326 -13.79 20.78 -4.55
CA PHE A 326 -12.47 20.28 -4.17
C PHE A 326 -12.49 19.55 -2.84
N SER A 327 -11.66 18.52 -2.66
CA SER A 327 -11.42 17.89 -1.35
C SER A 327 -10.45 18.65 -0.48
N TYR A 328 -9.64 19.52 -1.08
CA TYR A 328 -8.70 20.40 -0.39
C TYR A 328 -8.35 21.58 -1.28
N THR A 329 -8.04 22.73 -0.68
CA THR A 329 -7.71 23.97 -1.39
C THR A 329 -6.78 24.84 -0.54
N SER A 330 -5.83 25.55 -1.16
CA SER A 330 -5.02 26.59 -0.51
C SER A 330 -5.63 27.98 -0.70
N ASP A 331 -5.06 29.01 -0.08
CA ASP A 331 -5.38 30.39 -0.46
C ASP A 331 -4.90 30.69 -1.89
N PHE A 332 -5.53 31.68 -2.53
CA PHE A 332 -5.05 32.22 -3.81
C PHE A 332 -3.82 33.09 -3.56
N ASN A 333 -2.71 32.76 -4.22
CA ASN A 333 -1.52 33.58 -4.25
C ASN A 333 -0.96 33.65 -5.67
N ASP A 334 -0.64 34.85 -6.12
CA ASP A 334 -0.24 35.19 -7.49
C ASP A 334 -1.20 34.66 -8.57
N GLY A 335 -2.51 34.73 -8.33
CA GLY A 335 -3.57 34.32 -9.24
C GLY A 335 -3.81 32.82 -9.35
N ILE A 336 -3.13 32.01 -8.53
CA ILE A 336 -3.25 30.54 -8.52
C ILE A 336 -3.53 29.99 -7.13
N ALA A 337 -4.15 28.82 -7.10
CA ALA A 337 -4.41 28.06 -5.88
C ALA A 337 -4.07 26.59 -6.10
N TYR A 338 -3.56 25.92 -5.07
CA TYR A 338 -3.38 24.48 -5.06
C TYR A 338 -4.67 23.80 -4.63
N VAL A 339 -5.09 22.78 -5.38
CA VAL A 339 -6.32 22.03 -5.10
C VAL A 339 -6.13 20.54 -5.23
N SER A 340 -6.99 19.80 -4.52
CA SER A 340 -7.18 18.37 -4.72
C SER A 340 -8.59 18.11 -5.27
N PHE A 341 -8.68 17.45 -6.43
CA PHE A 341 -9.91 17.13 -7.13
C PHE A 341 -9.88 15.71 -7.69
N GLN A 342 -10.83 14.85 -7.27
CA GLN A 342 -10.97 13.47 -7.77
C GLN A 342 -9.66 12.65 -7.76
N GLY A 343 -8.85 12.82 -6.71
CA GLY A 343 -7.56 12.11 -6.57
C GLY A 343 -6.42 12.72 -7.39
N ARG A 344 -6.63 13.87 -8.03
CA ARG A 344 -5.59 14.67 -8.68
C ARG A 344 -5.27 15.91 -7.86
N ASN A 345 -3.98 16.20 -7.74
CA ASN A 345 -3.49 17.41 -7.12
C ASN A 345 -2.91 18.33 -8.19
N GLY A 346 -3.12 19.63 -8.06
CA GLY A 346 -2.51 20.58 -8.99
C GLY A 346 -2.92 22.02 -8.75
N LEU A 347 -2.44 22.87 -9.65
CA LEU A 347 -2.64 24.31 -9.58
C LEU A 347 -3.80 24.73 -10.47
N ILE A 348 -4.65 25.59 -9.94
CA ILE A 348 -5.76 26.19 -10.68
C ILE A 348 -5.65 27.70 -10.69
N ARG A 349 -6.29 28.31 -11.68
CA ARG A 349 -6.65 29.74 -11.69
C ARG A 349 -8.15 29.89 -11.83
N ALA A 350 -8.69 31.04 -11.46
CA ALA A 350 -10.06 31.40 -11.85
C ALA A 350 -10.17 31.42 -13.39
N ALA A 351 -11.28 30.89 -13.91
CA ALA A 351 -11.53 30.88 -15.35
C ALA A 351 -11.96 32.27 -15.83
N GLN A 352 -11.58 32.61 -17.06
CA GLN A 352 -12.14 33.79 -17.72
C GLN A 352 -13.52 33.48 -18.29
N LYS A 353 -14.33 34.52 -18.46
CA LYS A 353 -15.66 34.41 -19.06
C LYS A 353 -15.52 33.77 -20.46
N GLU A 354 -16.29 32.71 -20.71
CA GLU A 354 -16.33 31.92 -21.96
C GLU A 354 -15.24 30.83 -22.14
N GLU A 355 -14.33 30.63 -21.19
CA GLU A 355 -13.34 29.54 -21.31
C GLU A 355 -13.97 28.15 -21.02
N THR A 356 -13.85 27.21 -21.97
CA THR A 356 -14.34 25.82 -21.86
C THR A 356 -13.21 24.82 -21.67
N TYR A 357 -13.44 23.67 -21.05
CA TYR A 357 -12.44 22.59 -21.05
C TYR A 357 -12.54 21.80 -22.37
N PRO A 358 -11.43 21.23 -22.88
CA PRO A 358 -11.47 20.29 -23.99
C PRO A 358 -12.32 19.05 -23.63
N ASP A 359 -12.90 18.42 -24.66
CA ASP A 359 -13.86 17.32 -24.54
C ASP A 359 -13.29 16.08 -25.23
N MET A 360 -12.33 15.43 -24.58
CA MET A 360 -11.79 14.15 -25.03
C MET A 360 -12.66 13.01 -24.51
N ARG A 361 -12.97 12.06 -25.39
CA ARG A 361 -13.72 10.85 -25.06
C ARG A 361 -13.09 9.61 -25.65
N ILE A 362 -13.29 8.48 -24.98
CA ILE A 362 -13.08 7.14 -25.51
C ILE A 362 -14.29 6.84 -26.39
N GLU A 363 -14.06 6.78 -27.70
CA GLU A 363 -15.09 6.46 -28.69
C GLU A 363 -15.44 4.98 -28.66
N ASP A 364 -14.42 4.13 -28.57
CA ASP A 364 -14.58 2.68 -28.58
C ASP A 364 -13.36 1.98 -27.98
N VAL A 365 -13.55 0.71 -27.59
CA VAL A 365 -12.48 -0.21 -27.21
C VAL A 365 -12.69 -1.53 -27.96
N LEU A 366 -11.75 -1.86 -28.83
CA LEU A 366 -11.85 -2.99 -29.76
C LEU A 366 -10.85 -4.10 -29.40
N LEU A 367 -11.31 -5.35 -29.35
CA LEU A 367 -10.46 -6.54 -29.21
C LEU A 367 -10.15 -7.13 -30.58
N SER A 368 -8.90 -7.53 -30.81
CA SER A 368 -8.50 -8.35 -31.95
C SER A 368 -7.52 -9.43 -31.51
N ASP A 369 -7.78 -10.67 -31.86
CA ASP A 369 -6.98 -11.84 -31.50
C ASP A 369 -6.43 -12.54 -32.76
N ALA A 370 -5.60 -13.57 -32.58
CA ALA A 370 -4.94 -14.28 -33.68
C ALA A 370 -5.88 -15.26 -34.39
N SER A 371 -6.87 -15.81 -33.67
CA SER A 371 -7.81 -16.83 -34.15
C SER A 371 -9.06 -16.25 -34.85
N GLY A 372 -9.34 -14.97 -34.68
CA GLY A 372 -10.46 -14.22 -35.23
C GLY A 372 -11.83 -14.51 -34.59
N ASN A 373 -11.87 -15.13 -33.41
CA ASN A 373 -13.12 -15.62 -32.78
C ASN A 373 -13.61 -14.75 -31.61
N ALA A 374 -12.85 -13.73 -31.19
CA ALA A 374 -13.12 -12.87 -30.02
C ALA A 374 -13.12 -13.62 -28.67
N GLU A 375 -12.50 -14.80 -28.62
CA GLU A 375 -12.27 -15.62 -27.42
C GLU A 375 -10.77 -15.85 -27.27
N ILE A 376 -10.19 -15.44 -26.15
CA ILE A 376 -8.73 -15.55 -25.96
C ILE A 376 -8.38 -16.91 -25.39
N GLU A 377 -7.71 -17.74 -26.17
CA GLU A 377 -7.27 -19.07 -25.78
C GLU A 377 -5.94 -19.06 -25.00
N SER A 378 -5.70 -20.13 -24.23
CA SER A 378 -4.44 -20.32 -23.52
C SER A 378 -3.24 -20.30 -24.49
N GLY A 379 -2.30 -19.37 -24.26
CA GLY A 379 -1.13 -19.17 -25.13
C GLY A 379 -1.32 -18.19 -26.30
N GLU A 380 -2.51 -17.60 -26.47
CA GLU A 380 -2.81 -16.72 -27.61
C GLU A 380 -2.33 -15.28 -27.41
N GLU A 381 -1.87 -14.64 -28.50
CA GLU A 381 -1.59 -13.20 -28.55
C GLU A 381 -2.82 -12.42 -29.03
N PHE A 382 -3.05 -11.24 -28.46
CA PHE A 382 -4.16 -10.37 -28.82
C PHE A 382 -3.82 -8.88 -28.64
N ASN A 383 -4.63 -8.00 -29.20
CA ASN A 383 -4.51 -6.55 -29.10
C ASN A 383 -5.82 -5.93 -28.65
N ILE A 384 -5.73 -4.92 -27.80
CA ILE A 384 -6.84 -4.07 -27.41
C ILE A 384 -6.57 -2.64 -27.90
N ASP A 385 -7.39 -2.19 -28.84
CA ASP A 385 -7.31 -0.87 -29.44
C ASP A 385 -8.32 0.09 -28.76
N VAL A 386 -7.82 1.13 -28.11
CA VAL A 386 -8.62 2.22 -27.52
C VAL A 386 -8.65 3.39 -28.50
N LEU A 387 -9.85 3.77 -28.95
CA LEU A 387 -10.07 4.88 -29.85
C LEU A 387 -10.44 6.13 -29.05
N LEU A 388 -9.67 7.20 -29.21
CA LEU A 388 -9.91 8.48 -28.58
C LEU A 388 -10.29 9.53 -29.61
N LYS A 389 -11.21 10.42 -29.22
CA LYS A 389 -11.58 11.59 -30.03
C LYS A 389 -11.74 12.83 -29.17
N ASN A 390 -11.27 13.95 -29.69
CA ASN A 390 -11.47 15.26 -29.08
C ASN A 390 -12.63 15.98 -29.78
N TYR A 391 -13.77 16.11 -29.09
CA TYR A 391 -14.92 16.92 -29.52
C TYR A 391 -14.80 18.39 -29.12
N GLY A 392 -13.76 18.74 -28.35
CA GLY A 392 -13.50 20.08 -27.88
C GLY A 392 -12.90 20.96 -28.97
N LYS A 393 -12.96 22.28 -28.75
CA LYS A 393 -12.34 23.29 -29.62
C LYS A 393 -10.86 23.51 -29.32
N ASP A 394 -10.38 23.02 -28.18
CA ASP A 394 -9.01 23.18 -27.70
C ASP A 394 -8.23 21.87 -27.81
N THR A 395 -6.91 21.98 -27.96
CA THR A 395 -6.02 20.82 -27.94
C THR A 395 -5.98 20.20 -26.54
N VAL A 396 -6.13 18.88 -26.45
CA VAL A 396 -5.92 18.10 -25.22
C VAL A 396 -4.42 17.79 -25.10
N LYS A 397 -3.83 17.90 -23.90
CA LYS A 397 -2.39 17.69 -23.67
C LYS A 397 -2.15 16.68 -22.53
N GLY A 398 -1.02 15.97 -22.62
CA GLY A 398 -0.55 15.06 -21.56
C GLY A 398 -1.59 13.99 -21.25
N ILE A 399 -1.96 13.20 -22.26
CA ILE A 399 -3.05 12.23 -22.14
C ILE A 399 -2.46 10.91 -21.68
N ASP A 400 -2.93 10.39 -20.55
CA ASP A 400 -2.65 9.02 -20.12
C ASP A 400 -3.90 8.16 -20.29
N ILE A 401 -3.76 7.08 -21.06
CA ILE A 401 -4.76 6.04 -21.19
C ILE A 401 -4.36 4.93 -20.25
N ILE A 402 -5.18 4.69 -19.23
CA ILE A 402 -4.91 3.75 -18.15
C ILE A 402 -5.86 2.57 -18.29
N MET A 403 -5.30 1.38 -18.44
CA MET A 403 -6.03 0.11 -18.44
C MET A 403 -6.00 -0.48 -17.02
N THR A 404 -7.19 -0.78 -16.46
CA THR A 404 -7.37 -1.41 -15.15
C THR A 404 -8.42 -2.51 -15.26
N GLY A 405 -8.18 -3.71 -14.73
CA GLY A 405 -9.29 -4.67 -14.57
C GLY A 405 -10.10 -4.38 -13.29
N LYS A 406 -11.23 -5.08 -13.14
CA LYS A 406 -12.20 -4.93 -12.02
C LYS A 406 -11.56 -4.95 -10.62
N SER A 407 -10.42 -5.63 -10.47
CA SER A 407 -9.60 -5.73 -9.25
C SER A 407 -8.10 -5.58 -9.53
N GLY A 408 -7.71 -4.96 -10.66
CA GLY A 408 -6.37 -5.00 -11.23
C GLY A 408 -6.33 -5.76 -12.56
N MET A 409 -5.17 -5.85 -13.21
CA MET A 409 -5.07 -6.57 -14.48
C MET A 409 -5.47 -8.05 -14.32
N PRO A 410 -6.21 -8.63 -15.27
CA PRO A 410 -6.58 -10.05 -15.24
C PRO A 410 -5.36 -10.96 -15.08
N THR A 411 -5.40 -11.86 -14.09
CA THR A 411 -4.33 -12.82 -13.83
C THR A 411 -4.23 -13.86 -14.95
N GLY A 412 -3.02 -14.28 -15.27
CA GLY A 412 -2.76 -15.18 -16.40
C GLY A 412 -2.63 -14.47 -17.74
N PHE A 413 -2.78 -13.14 -17.80
CA PHE A 413 -2.54 -12.36 -19.02
C PHE A 413 -1.34 -11.44 -18.82
N THR A 414 -0.45 -11.37 -19.81
CA THR A 414 0.66 -10.41 -19.86
C THR A 414 0.30 -9.31 -20.83
N TYR A 415 0.55 -8.04 -20.47
CA TYR A 415 0.27 -6.89 -21.34
C TYR A 415 1.53 -6.06 -21.58
N SER A 416 1.56 -5.26 -22.64
CA SER A 416 2.66 -4.33 -22.95
C SER A 416 2.83 -3.19 -21.93
N GLY A 417 1.91 -3.07 -20.98
CA GLY A 417 1.86 -2.04 -19.95
C GLY A 417 0.40 -1.80 -19.50
N ASN A 418 0.22 -0.98 -18.47
CA ASN A 418 -1.10 -0.57 -17.99
C ASN A 418 -1.39 0.92 -18.24
N THR A 419 -0.44 1.68 -18.76
CA THR A 419 -0.61 3.08 -19.12
C THR A 419 0.13 3.38 -20.41
N ILE A 420 -0.53 4.09 -21.33
CA ILE A 420 0.09 4.59 -22.56
C ILE A 420 -0.11 6.11 -22.61
N HIS A 421 1.00 6.82 -22.84
CA HIS A 421 1.02 8.28 -22.92
C HIS A 421 0.82 8.77 -24.36
N VAL A 422 0.05 9.84 -24.53
CA VAL A 422 -0.13 10.58 -25.77
C VAL A 422 0.04 12.07 -25.49
N ASP A 423 1.08 12.67 -26.07
CA ASP A 423 1.46 14.07 -25.79
C ASP A 423 0.31 15.08 -26.02
N ARG A 424 -0.42 14.92 -27.14
CA ARG A 424 -1.46 15.85 -27.55
C ARG A 424 -2.48 15.27 -28.53
N LEU A 425 -3.73 15.75 -28.43
CA LEU A 425 -4.82 15.46 -29.38
C LEU A 425 -5.47 16.78 -29.84
N GLN A 426 -5.35 17.08 -31.13
CA GLN A 426 -5.88 18.31 -31.74
C GLN A 426 -7.43 18.34 -31.71
N PRO A 427 -8.07 19.51 -31.83
CA PRO A 427 -9.53 19.63 -32.00
C PRO A 427 -10.03 18.76 -33.15
N ASP A 428 -11.15 18.07 -32.94
CA ASP A 428 -11.73 17.07 -33.86
C ASP A 428 -10.79 15.90 -34.24
N GLY A 429 -9.62 15.82 -33.61
CA GLY A 429 -8.62 14.80 -33.85
C GLY A 429 -9.04 13.45 -33.26
N MET A 430 -8.66 12.38 -33.94
CA MET A 430 -8.85 11.00 -33.51
C MET A 430 -7.49 10.31 -33.42
N THR A 431 -7.28 9.51 -32.38
CA THR A 431 -6.07 8.68 -32.25
C THR A 431 -6.43 7.29 -31.74
N LYS A 432 -5.56 6.33 -32.03
CA LYS A 432 -5.69 4.93 -31.62
C LYS A 432 -4.48 4.55 -30.76
N VAL A 433 -4.76 3.92 -29.63
CA VAL A 433 -3.75 3.43 -28.69
C VAL A 433 -3.93 1.93 -28.51
N THR A 434 -2.86 1.15 -28.64
CA THR A 434 -2.91 -0.32 -28.62
C THR A 434 -2.21 -0.88 -27.39
N PHE A 435 -2.95 -1.62 -26.56
CA PHE A 435 -2.39 -2.50 -25.54
C PHE A 435 -2.21 -3.90 -26.14
N LYS A 436 -0.98 -4.40 -26.17
CA LYS A 436 -0.72 -5.79 -26.61
C LYS A 436 -0.89 -6.73 -25.43
N GLY A 437 -1.51 -7.88 -25.64
CA GLY A 437 -1.77 -8.90 -24.64
C GLY A 437 -1.29 -10.29 -25.09
N ILE A 438 -0.90 -11.13 -24.13
CA ILE A 438 -0.58 -12.55 -24.31
C ILE A 438 -1.25 -13.33 -23.19
N ALA A 439 -2.08 -14.31 -23.53
CA ALA A 439 -2.65 -15.25 -22.57
C ALA A 439 -1.60 -16.29 -22.17
N GLY A 440 -1.45 -16.48 -20.87
CA GLY A 440 -0.65 -17.55 -20.28
C GLY A 440 -1.24 -18.92 -20.60
N MET A 441 -0.40 -19.95 -20.49
CA MET A 441 -0.78 -21.33 -20.81
C MET A 441 -1.78 -21.94 -19.80
N ASP A 442 -1.92 -21.34 -18.63
CA ASP A 442 -2.68 -21.82 -17.48
C ASP A 442 -3.84 -20.92 -17.08
N ILE A 443 -4.29 -20.03 -17.99
CA ILE A 443 -5.46 -19.18 -17.75
C ILE A 443 -6.69 -20.04 -17.43
N SER A 444 -7.55 -19.55 -16.54
CA SER A 444 -8.84 -20.21 -16.26
C SER A 444 -9.91 -19.76 -17.26
N SER A 445 -10.74 -20.69 -17.72
CA SER A 445 -11.89 -20.35 -18.55
C SER A 445 -12.87 -19.44 -17.80
N GLY A 446 -13.32 -18.37 -18.43
CA GLY A 446 -14.22 -17.41 -17.81
C GLY A 446 -14.33 -16.09 -18.56
N THR A 447 -14.93 -15.10 -17.92
CA THR A 447 -15.10 -13.75 -18.48
C THR A 447 -14.06 -12.81 -17.89
N VAL A 448 -13.43 -12.02 -18.75
CA VAL A 448 -12.41 -11.04 -18.39
C VAL A 448 -12.97 -9.62 -18.57
N ASP A 449 -12.97 -8.84 -17.48
CA ASP A 449 -13.45 -7.46 -17.46
C ASP A 449 -12.28 -6.47 -17.34
N LEU A 450 -12.14 -5.60 -18.35
CA LEU A 450 -11.19 -4.50 -18.39
C LEU A 450 -11.91 -3.16 -18.41
N ASN A 451 -11.33 -2.18 -17.75
CA ASN A 451 -11.75 -0.78 -17.74
C ASN A 451 -10.61 0.09 -18.28
N PHE A 452 -10.98 1.09 -19.04
CA PHE A 452 -10.08 2.05 -19.65
C PHE A 452 -10.48 3.42 -19.14
N LYS A 453 -9.51 4.15 -18.61
CA LYS A 453 -9.67 5.50 -18.11
C LYS A 453 -8.73 6.40 -18.88
N ALA A 454 -9.25 7.43 -19.52
CA ALA A 454 -8.45 8.43 -20.19
C ALA A 454 -8.41 9.72 -19.35
N ILE A 455 -7.20 10.15 -18.99
CA ILE A 455 -6.95 11.37 -18.22
C ILE A 455 -6.06 12.30 -19.03
N ALA A 456 -6.28 13.61 -18.91
CA ALA A 456 -5.44 14.62 -19.55
C ALA A 456 -5.20 15.80 -18.61
N ASP A 457 -4.04 16.46 -18.76
CA ASP A 457 -3.60 17.57 -17.91
C ASP A 457 -4.58 18.75 -17.91
N ASN A 458 -5.15 19.04 -19.07
CA ASN A 458 -6.05 20.17 -19.26
C ASN A 458 -7.51 19.73 -19.42
N GLN A 459 -7.91 18.58 -18.89
CA GLN A 459 -9.30 18.11 -18.91
C GLN A 459 -9.87 17.98 -17.50
N LEU A 460 -11.13 18.41 -17.34
CA LEU A 460 -11.81 18.41 -16.04
C LEU A 460 -12.22 17.02 -15.56
N LEU A 461 -12.77 16.20 -16.46
CA LEU A 461 -13.29 14.88 -16.14
C LEU A 461 -12.48 13.82 -16.89
N SER A 462 -12.24 12.69 -16.23
CA SER A 462 -11.75 11.49 -16.92
C SER A 462 -12.91 10.80 -17.63
N ASP A 463 -12.66 10.31 -18.83
CA ASP A 463 -13.60 9.43 -19.52
C ASP A 463 -13.27 7.97 -19.27
N ASN A 464 -14.29 7.13 -19.18
CA ASN A 464 -14.15 5.72 -18.83
C ASN A 464 -14.96 4.82 -19.78
N MET A 465 -14.40 3.68 -20.18
CA MET A 465 -15.09 2.65 -20.95
C MET A 465 -14.67 1.25 -20.47
N SER A 466 -15.54 0.26 -20.60
CA SER A 466 -15.24 -1.13 -20.23
C SER A 466 -15.24 -2.03 -21.45
N LEU A 467 -14.35 -3.02 -21.46
CA LEU A 467 -14.31 -4.11 -22.42
C LEU A 467 -14.45 -5.43 -21.65
N THR A 468 -15.32 -6.30 -22.13
CA THR A 468 -15.49 -7.65 -21.60
C THR A 468 -15.26 -8.67 -22.71
N PHE A 469 -14.45 -9.70 -22.46
CA PHE A 469 -14.21 -10.78 -23.41
C PHE A 469 -14.11 -12.14 -22.71
N THR A 470 -14.20 -13.24 -23.48
CA THR A 470 -14.13 -14.60 -22.96
C THR A 470 -12.69 -15.11 -23.02
N ALA A 471 -12.25 -15.75 -21.94
CA ALA A 471 -10.98 -16.46 -21.83
C ALA A 471 -11.24 -17.97 -21.82
N ILE A 472 -10.41 -18.74 -22.54
CA ILE A 472 -10.53 -20.20 -22.64
C ILE A 472 -9.25 -20.87 -22.13
N GLY A 473 -9.37 -21.48 -20.95
CA GLY A 473 -8.34 -22.26 -20.27
C GLY A 473 -8.33 -23.73 -20.67
N ILE A 474 -7.20 -24.40 -20.46
CA ILE A 474 -7.07 -25.88 -20.49
C ILE A 474 -7.14 -26.38 -19.04
N LYS A 475 -8.33 -26.70 -18.52
CA LYS A 475 -8.50 -27.00 -17.08
C LYS A 475 -9.00 -28.41 -16.76
N GLN A 476 -9.61 -29.10 -17.72
CA GLN A 476 -10.28 -30.38 -17.50
C GLN A 476 -9.92 -31.45 -18.54
N CYS A 477 -8.80 -31.33 -19.28
CA CYS A 477 -8.33 -32.47 -20.08
C CYS A 477 -7.87 -33.60 -19.15
N ASN A 478 -8.14 -34.87 -19.46
CA ASN A 478 -7.75 -36.00 -18.61
C ASN A 478 -7.28 -37.19 -19.49
N PRO A 479 -6.08 -37.10 -20.07
CA PRO A 479 -5.54 -38.17 -20.89
C PRO A 479 -5.12 -39.34 -19.98
N VAL A 480 -5.64 -40.54 -20.26
CA VAL A 480 -5.44 -41.77 -19.47
C VAL A 480 -5.07 -42.95 -20.37
N LEU A 481 -4.27 -43.89 -19.86
CA LEU A 481 -4.00 -45.14 -20.58
C LEU A 481 -5.20 -46.09 -20.43
N ALA A 482 -5.92 -46.33 -21.53
CA ALA A 482 -7.17 -47.11 -21.55
C ALA A 482 -6.94 -48.63 -21.63
N SER A 483 -5.92 -49.08 -22.36
CA SER A 483 -5.55 -50.49 -22.46
C SER A 483 -4.12 -50.68 -22.95
N TYR A 484 -3.55 -51.85 -22.68
CA TYR A 484 -2.27 -52.27 -23.25
C TYR A 484 -2.26 -53.75 -23.62
N TRP A 485 -1.40 -54.13 -24.56
CA TRP A 485 -1.21 -55.53 -24.95
C TRP A 485 0.23 -55.79 -25.38
N PHE A 486 0.87 -56.79 -24.76
CA PHE A 486 2.15 -57.32 -25.19
C PHE A 486 1.94 -58.59 -26.01
N HIS A 487 2.50 -58.66 -27.22
CA HIS A 487 2.40 -59.85 -28.07
C HIS A 487 3.55 -59.94 -29.07
N THR A 488 3.86 -61.15 -29.55
CA THR A 488 4.66 -61.34 -30.77
C THR A 488 3.79 -61.08 -32.00
N THR A 489 4.42 -60.97 -33.18
CA THR A 489 3.70 -60.69 -34.43
C THR A 489 2.69 -61.78 -34.81
N ASP A 490 2.90 -63.02 -34.36
CA ASP A 490 2.00 -64.17 -34.57
C ASP A 490 1.14 -64.49 -33.35
N HIS A 491 1.17 -63.65 -32.31
CA HIS A 491 0.48 -63.84 -31.03
C HIS A 491 0.81 -65.18 -30.36
N SER A 492 2.05 -65.64 -30.48
CA SER A 492 2.62 -66.74 -29.69
C SER A 492 3.13 -66.24 -28.32
N PRO A 493 3.40 -67.15 -27.35
CA PRO A 493 4.06 -66.78 -26.10
C PRO A 493 5.40 -66.09 -26.36
N ILE A 494 5.66 -64.98 -25.68
CA ILE A 494 6.91 -64.24 -25.85
C ILE A 494 8.05 -65.03 -25.18
N LEU A 495 9.11 -65.36 -25.92
CA LEU A 495 10.29 -66.07 -25.42
C LEU A 495 11.55 -65.18 -25.48
N PRO A 496 12.58 -65.48 -24.66
CA PRO A 496 13.87 -64.80 -24.76
C PRO A 496 14.46 -64.89 -26.19
N GLY A 497 14.85 -63.74 -26.74
CA GLY A 497 15.32 -63.60 -28.13
C GLY A 497 14.25 -63.19 -29.15
N ASP A 498 12.97 -63.15 -28.77
CA ASP A 498 11.89 -62.77 -29.67
C ASP A 498 11.80 -61.24 -29.87
N ASN A 499 11.29 -60.85 -31.05
CA ASN A 499 10.77 -59.50 -31.29
C ASN A 499 9.32 -59.44 -30.83
N ALA A 500 9.02 -58.57 -29.88
CA ALA A 500 7.69 -58.37 -29.33
C ALA A 500 7.19 -56.93 -29.60
N VAL A 501 5.89 -56.76 -29.50
CA VAL A 501 5.18 -55.49 -29.71
C VAL A 501 4.39 -55.17 -28.45
N ILE A 502 4.40 -53.90 -28.05
CA ILE A 502 3.45 -53.33 -27.11
C ILE A 502 2.47 -52.45 -27.90
N GLU A 503 1.18 -52.73 -27.79
CA GLU A 503 0.09 -51.88 -28.26
C GLU A 503 -0.49 -51.12 -27.06
N LEU A 504 -0.62 -49.80 -27.18
CA LEU A 504 -1.11 -48.88 -26.16
C LEU A 504 -2.31 -48.11 -26.71
N SER A 505 -3.38 -48.00 -25.93
CA SER A 505 -4.52 -47.12 -26.23
C SER A 505 -4.63 -46.03 -25.18
N VAL A 506 -4.65 -44.77 -25.60
CA VAL A 506 -4.76 -43.58 -24.76
C VAL A 506 -6.08 -42.88 -25.05
N MET A 507 -6.85 -42.59 -24.02
CA MET A 507 -8.16 -41.92 -24.11
C MET A 507 -8.10 -40.59 -23.37
N ASN A 508 -8.76 -39.56 -23.90
CA ASN A 508 -9.01 -38.36 -23.12
C ASN A 508 -10.40 -38.46 -22.46
N ASP A 509 -10.42 -38.74 -21.16
CA ASP A 509 -11.64 -38.86 -20.35
C ASP A 509 -12.12 -37.50 -19.81
N GLY A 510 -11.43 -36.43 -20.19
CA GLY A 510 -11.70 -35.06 -19.77
C GLY A 510 -12.55 -34.28 -20.78
N PRO A 511 -13.35 -33.29 -20.35
CA PRO A 511 -14.16 -32.47 -21.23
C PRO A 511 -13.38 -31.45 -22.08
N ASP A 512 -12.09 -31.19 -21.81
CA ASP A 512 -11.24 -30.32 -22.64
C ASP A 512 -10.27 -31.13 -23.52
N ILE A 513 -9.82 -30.55 -24.63
CA ILE A 513 -8.80 -31.16 -25.50
C ILE A 513 -7.46 -31.36 -24.75
N ALA A 514 -6.87 -32.56 -24.87
CA ALA A 514 -5.51 -32.82 -24.39
C ALA A 514 -4.54 -32.57 -25.55
N LYS A 515 -3.72 -31.51 -25.48
CA LYS A 515 -2.78 -31.13 -26.54
C LYS A 515 -1.40 -31.80 -26.34
N ASP A 516 -0.72 -32.17 -27.43
CA ASP A 516 0.63 -32.77 -27.46
C ASP A 516 0.83 -33.93 -26.44
N VAL A 517 -0.09 -34.90 -26.45
CA VAL A 517 -0.01 -36.05 -25.54
C VAL A 517 1.15 -36.96 -25.93
N ARG A 518 1.96 -37.36 -24.94
CA ARG A 518 3.14 -38.21 -25.09
C ARG A 518 3.13 -39.34 -24.05
N VAL A 519 3.68 -40.49 -24.43
CA VAL A 519 3.88 -41.63 -23.52
C VAL A 519 5.36 -41.95 -23.43
N ASN A 520 5.91 -41.86 -22.23
CA ASN A 520 7.28 -42.25 -21.93
C ASN A 520 7.28 -43.68 -21.37
N LEU A 521 8.08 -44.57 -21.96
CA LEU A 521 8.21 -45.98 -21.60
C LEU A 521 9.60 -46.23 -21.00
N MET A 522 9.61 -46.69 -19.75
CA MET A 522 10.81 -47.15 -19.05
C MET A 522 10.85 -48.67 -19.04
N TRP A 523 11.88 -49.22 -19.66
CA TRP A 523 12.01 -50.65 -19.93
C TRP A 523 12.83 -51.35 -18.82
N PRO A 524 12.45 -52.56 -18.39
CA PRO A 524 13.18 -53.30 -17.37
C PRO A 524 14.49 -53.90 -17.92
N GLU A 525 15.42 -54.22 -17.02
CA GLU A 525 16.67 -54.90 -17.36
C GLU A 525 16.39 -56.24 -18.08
N GLY A 526 17.14 -56.54 -19.14
CA GLY A 526 16.90 -57.70 -20.01
C GLY A 526 15.92 -57.44 -21.17
N THR A 527 15.54 -56.19 -21.43
CA THR A 527 14.79 -55.78 -22.64
C THR A 527 15.53 -54.67 -23.40
N MET A 528 15.40 -54.65 -24.73
CA MET A 528 16.00 -53.65 -25.61
C MET A 528 14.92 -53.00 -26.48
N ALA A 529 14.82 -51.67 -26.44
CA ALA A 529 13.91 -50.88 -27.27
C ALA A 529 14.64 -49.68 -27.89
N VAL A 530 14.17 -49.20 -29.05
CA VAL A 530 14.84 -48.15 -29.82
C VAL A 530 14.44 -46.74 -29.35
N ASP A 531 13.16 -46.53 -29.02
CA ASP A 531 12.63 -45.22 -28.60
C ASP A 531 11.84 -45.34 -27.30
N THR A 532 12.13 -44.47 -26.33
CA THR A 532 11.47 -44.44 -25.01
C THR A 532 10.30 -43.46 -24.95
N THR A 533 10.09 -42.60 -25.94
CA THR A 533 9.01 -41.60 -25.95
C THR A 533 8.15 -41.74 -27.20
N VAL A 534 6.84 -41.74 -27.02
CA VAL A 534 5.84 -41.91 -28.06
C VAL A 534 4.95 -40.68 -28.14
N LEU A 535 4.96 -39.97 -29.26
CA LEU A 535 3.99 -38.90 -29.52
C LEU A 535 2.64 -39.49 -29.93
N ILE A 536 1.58 -39.14 -29.20
CA ILE A 536 0.18 -39.44 -29.52
C ILE A 536 -0.47 -38.26 -30.26
N GLY A 537 -0.07 -37.03 -29.93
CA GLY A 537 -0.62 -35.78 -30.48
C GLY A 537 -1.87 -35.32 -29.72
N ASP A 538 -2.67 -34.45 -30.33
CA ASP A 538 -3.87 -33.91 -29.69
C ASP A 538 -4.99 -34.96 -29.60
N ILE A 539 -5.67 -35.06 -28.46
CA ILE A 539 -6.77 -36.01 -28.22
C ILE A 539 -8.01 -35.23 -27.75
N PHE A 540 -9.09 -35.30 -28.54
CA PHE A 540 -10.35 -34.62 -28.22
C PHE A 540 -11.11 -35.30 -27.08
N PRO A 541 -12.03 -34.60 -26.40
CA PRO A 541 -12.86 -35.19 -25.34
C PRO A 541 -13.56 -36.48 -25.77
N GLY A 542 -13.35 -37.57 -25.02
CA GLY A 542 -13.89 -38.90 -25.30
C GLY A 542 -13.22 -39.67 -26.45
N GLU A 543 -12.24 -39.08 -27.15
CA GLU A 543 -11.49 -39.74 -28.21
C GLU A 543 -10.47 -40.73 -27.62
N THR A 544 -10.29 -41.87 -28.28
CA THR A 544 -9.21 -42.84 -27.97
C THR A 544 -8.29 -42.99 -29.17
N LYS A 545 -6.98 -42.91 -28.96
CA LYS A 545 -5.94 -43.14 -29.97
C LYS A 545 -5.04 -44.29 -29.54
N SER A 546 -4.68 -45.16 -30.48
CA SER A 546 -3.78 -46.29 -30.24
C SER A 546 -2.45 -46.11 -30.95
N THR A 547 -1.39 -46.66 -30.36
CA THR A 547 -0.03 -46.64 -30.90
C THR A 547 0.69 -47.95 -30.55
N THR A 548 1.70 -48.33 -31.33
CA THR A 548 2.47 -49.56 -31.10
C THR A 548 3.97 -49.28 -31.01
N ARG A 549 4.70 -50.09 -30.23
CA ARG A 549 6.16 -50.04 -30.16
C ARG A 549 6.76 -51.44 -30.14
N ASN A 550 7.86 -51.60 -30.88
CA ASN A 550 8.60 -52.86 -30.94
C ASN A 550 9.70 -52.87 -29.87
N PHE A 551 9.94 -54.03 -29.27
CA PHE A 551 11.05 -54.27 -28.34
C PHE A 551 11.54 -55.70 -28.48
N ILE A 552 12.74 -55.96 -27.98
CA ILE A 552 13.41 -57.27 -28.01
C ILE A 552 13.62 -57.72 -26.57
N ILE A 553 13.37 -59.00 -26.29
CA ILE A 553 13.77 -59.61 -25.02
C ILE A 553 15.16 -60.21 -25.18
N ASP A 554 16.09 -59.84 -24.30
CA ASP A 554 17.45 -60.39 -24.32
C ASP A 554 17.42 -61.91 -24.13
N THR A 555 18.31 -62.60 -24.83
CA THR A 555 18.60 -64.03 -24.63
C THR A 555 19.03 -64.39 -23.21
N THR A 556 19.49 -63.43 -22.40
CA THR A 556 19.82 -63.64 -20.98
C THR A 556 18.60 -63.58 -20.04
N ALA A 557 17.43 -63.22 -20.56
CA ALA A 557 16.18 -63.13 -19.81
C ALA A 557 15.68 -64.53 -19.39
N LEU A 558 14.95 -64.61 -18.27
CA LEU A 558 14.35 -65.86 -17.80
C LEU A 558 13.33 -66.38 -18.83
N SER A 559 13.36 -67.68 -19.14
CA SER A 559 12.42 -68.34 -20.04
C SER A 559 10.98 -68.40 -19.49
N SER A 560 10.82 -68.18 -18.18
CA SER A 560 9.55 -67.96 -17.50
C SER A 560 9.74 -66.95 -16.37
N GLY A 561 9.48 -65.69 -16.67
CA GLY A 561 9.61 -64.56 -15.75
C GLY A 561 8.58 -63.48 -16.06
N GLN A 562 8.20 -62.73 -15.03
CA GLN A 562 7.28 -61.59 -15.10
C GLN A 562 8.09 -60.29 -15.15
N TYR A 563 7.74 -59.41 -16.10
CA TYR A 563 8.43 -58.14 -16.35
C TYR A 563 7.42 -56.99 -16.29
N SER A 564 7.90 -55.80 -15.92
CA SER A 564 7.09 -54.58 -15.85
C SER A 564 7.72 -53.45 -16.66
N VAL A 565 6.98 -52.89 -17.61
CA VAL A 565 7.32 -51.64 -18.30
C VAL A 565 6.58 -50.50 -17.61
N VAL A 566 7.27 -49.43 -17.23
CA VAL A 566 6.62 -48.25 -16.64
C VAL A 566 6.24 -47.30 -17.77
N ALA A 567 4.95 -47.02 -17.93
CA ALA A 567 4.44 -46.03 -18.87
C ALA A 567 4.02 -44.77 -18.13
N THR A 568 4.58 -43.62 -18.50
CA THR A 568 4.23 -42.30 -18.00
C THR A 568 3.60 -41.47 -19.11
N LEU A 569 2.33 -41.16 -18.97
CA LEU A 569 1.61 -40.25 -19.86
C LEU A 569 1.90 -38.80 -19.45
N ALA A 570 2.08 -37.92 -20.42
CA ALA A 570 2.18 -36.48 -20.20
C ALA A 570 1.51 -35.72 -21.36
N GLU A 571 0.98 -34.54 -21.10
CA GLU A 571 0.43 -33.63 -22.13
C GLU A 571 1.16 -32.28 -22.10
N PHE A 572 0.91 -31.39 -23.07
CA PHE A 572 1.63 -30.14 -23.28
C PHE A 572 1.79 -29.27 -22.03
N THR A 573 0.76 -29.20 -21.19
CA THR A 573 0.75 -28.38 -19.95
C THR A 573 1.51 -29.04 -18.80
N GLY A 574 1.84 -30.33 -18.91
CA GLY A 574 2.56 -31.09 -17.89
C GLY A 574 1.78 -31.32 -16.59
N LYS A 575 0.49 -30.97 -16.55
CA LYS A 575 -0.35 -31.04 -15.34
C LYS A 575 -0.90 -32.45 -15.08
N HIS A 576 -1.01 -33.26 -16.12
CA HIS A 576 -1.47 -34.65 -16.01
C HIS A 576 -0.30 -35.61 -16.22
N SER A 577 0.01 -36.38 -15.17
CA SER A 577 0.94 -37.50 -15.24
C SER A 577 0.24 -38.79 -14.80
N ASP A 578 -0.09 -39.67 -15.75
CA ASP A 578 -0.59 -41.02 -15.45
C ASP A 578 0.57 -42.01 -15.56
N ILE A 579 0.92 -42.65 -14.44
CA ILE A 579 2.00 -43.66 -14.39
C ILE A 579 1.37 -45.03 -14.21
N LYS A 580 1.63 -45.96 -15.14
CA LYS A 580 1.14 -47.34 -15.10
C LYS A 580 2.29 -48.33 -15.20
N TYR A 581 2.18 -49.42 -14.44
CA TYR A 581 3.06 -50.58 -14.54
C TYR A 581 2.39 -51.60 -15.46
N LEU A 582 2.95 -51.78 -16.66
CA LEU A 582 2.43 -52.66 -17.68
C LEU A 582 3.14 -54.01 -17.57
N LEU A 583 2.40 -55.06 -17.18
CA LEU A 583 2.96 -56.36 -16.86
C LEU A 583 2.89 -57.29 -18.07
N PHE A 584 3.94 -58.08 -18.27
CA PHE A 584 3.92 -59.20 -19.20
C PHE A 584 4.75 -60.37 -18.69
N GLU A 585 4.40 -61.58 -19.14
CA GLU A 585 5.11 -62.81 -18.81
C GLU A 585 5.77 -63.42 -20.04
N THR A 586 6.98 -63.93 -19.85
CA THR A 586 7.67 -64.77 -20.84
C THR A 586 7.26 -66.24 -20.67
N GLY A 587 7.21 -66.97 -21.78
CA GLY A 587 6.80 -68.38 -21.80
C GLY A 587 5.29 -68.63 -21.62
N LYS A 588 4.47 -67.58 -21.53
CA LYS A 588 3.00 -67.65 -21.52
C LYS A 588 2.38 -66.67 -22.51
N MET A 589 1.13 -66.94 -22.86
CA MET A 589 0.30 -66.03 -23.66
C MET A 589 -0.10 -64.81 -22.82
N ASN A 590 0.20 -63.62 -23.33
CA ASN A 590 -0.25 -62.37 -22.73
C ASN A 590 -1.56 -61.92 -23.41
N THR A 591 -2.53 -61.50 -22.60
CA THR A 591 -3.84 -61.03 -23.08
C THR A 591 -3.90 -59.51 -23.07
N ASN A 592 -4.72 -58.92 -23.94
CA ASN A 592 -5.02 -57.49 -23.89
C ASN A 592 -5.63 -57.16 -22.53
N THR A 593 -5.02 -56.21 -21.83
CA THR A 593 -5.44 -55.76 -20.51
C THR A 593 -6.17 -54.44 -20.65
N LYS A 594 -7.49 -54.47 -20.42
CA LYS A 594 -8.33 -53.28 -20.35
C LYS A 594 -8.18 -52.65 -18.97
N LEU A 595 -7.78 -51.38 -18.94
CA LEU A 595 -7.60 -50.64 -17.68
C LEU A 595 -8.87 -49.91 -17.25
N ILE A 596 -9.92 -49.90 -18.10
CA ILE A 596 -11.18 -49.19 -17.86
C ILE A 596 -12.42 -50.10 -18.11
N GLY A 597 -13.10 -50.52 -17.02
CA GLY A 597 -14.53 -50.91 -16.95
C GLY A 597 -14.94 -52.40 -16.94
N GLU A 598 -15.50 -52.88 -15.80
CA GLU A 598 -16.72 -53.73 -15.65
C GLU A 598 -17.32 -53.64 -14.20
N THR A 599 -18.65 -53.61 -14.08
CA THR A 599 -19.45 -53.24 -12.87
C THR A 599 -20.30 -54.39 -12.27
N ALA A 600 -20.50 -54.34 -10.93
CA ALA A 600 -21.65 -54.78 -10.10
C ALA A 600 -21.45 -55.94 -9.08
N PHE A 601 -21.47 -55.58 -7.80
CA PHE A 601 -22.14 -56.34 -6.73
C PHE A 601 -22.92 -55.35 -5.84
N ASN A 602 -24.22 -55.62 -5.69
CA ASN A 602 -25.18 -54.84 -4.91
C ASN A 602 -25.40 -55.50 -3.55
N THR A 603 -25.41 -54.73 -2.46
CA THR A 603 -26.36 -54.89 -1.35
C THR A 603 -26.56 -53.55 -0.66
N ASP A 604 -27.83 -53.17 -0.55
CA ASP A 604 -28.37 -52.02 0.16
C ASP A 604 -27.89 -51.92 1.62
N ASP A 605 -27.33 -50.79 2.05
CA ASP A 605 -27.99 -49.76 2.87
C ASP A 605 -26.93 -48.71 3.31
N VAL A 606 -27.38 -47.48 3.57
CA VAL A 606 -26.61 -46.29 4.01
C VAL A 606 -26.00 -45.43 2.89
N SER A 607 -26.66 -44.30 2.67
CA SER A 607 -26.12 -43.08 2.07
C SER A 607 -24.74 -42.73 2.64
N GLY A 608 -23.70 -42.74 1.81
CA GLY A 608 -22.33 -42.38 2.19
C GLY A 608 -21.65 -41.54 1.10
N SER A 609 -21.14 -40.40 1.51
CA SER A 609 -20.47 -39.32 0.78
C SER A 609 -19.38 -39.74 -0.22
N ILE A 610 -19.32 -38.95 -1.30
CA ILE A 610 -18.19 -38.77 -2.22
C ILE A 610 -16.87 -38.68 -1.42
N LEU A 611 -15.96 -39.62 -1.66
CA LEU A 611 -14.62 -39.67 -1.06
C LEU A 611 -13.67 -38.79 -1.87
N ASP A 612 -13.34 -37.66 -1.27
CA ASP A 612 -12.36 -36.66 -1.68
C ASP A 612 -10.93 -37.23 -1.59
N SER A 613 -10.05 -36.73 -2.47
CA SER A 613 -8.64 -37.12 -2.59
C SER A 613 -7.83 -36.73 -1.35
N SER A 614 -7.83 -37.58 -0.33
CA SER A 614 -6.91 -37.49 0.80
C SER A 614 -5.54 -38.06 0.41
N SER A 615 -4.48 -37.25 0.58
CA SER A 615 -3.10 -37.57 0.21
C SER A 615 -2.60 -38.88 0.86
N GLU A 616 -1.60 -39.52 0.26
CA GLU A 616 -0.90 -40.71 0.80
C GLU A 616 -0.49 -40.57 2.29
N LEU A 617 -0.26 -39.33 2.74
CA LEU A 617 0.08 -39.00 4.12
C LEU A 617 -1.12 -39.02 5.08
N LEU A 618 -2.35 -38.86 4.59
CA LEU A 618 -3.57 -38.93 5.39
C LEU A 618 -4.17 -40.35 5.40
N ALA A 619 -3.87 -41.15 4.39
CA ALA A 619 -4.27 -42.54 4.31
C ALA A 619 -3.62 -43.36 5.45
N GLY A 620 -4.46 -43.93 6.33
CA GLY A 620 -3.99 -44.83 7.40
C GLY A 620 -3.75 -44.18 8.76
N LEU A 621 -4.09 -42.90 8.96
CA LEU A 621 -4.18 -42.25 10.28
C LEU A 621 -5.30 -42.90 11.13
N SER A 622 -5.05 -44.11 11.62
CA SER A 622 -6.00 -44.92 12.39
C SER A 622 -5.73 -44.92 13.90
N LEU A 623 -4.62 -44.30 14.30
CA LEU A 623 -4.24 -44.10 15.70
C LEU A 623 -4.78 -42.74 16.16
N ILE A 624 -5.76 -42.76 17.06
CA ILE A 624 -6.19 -41.59 17.81
C ILE A 624 -5.40 -41.62 19.12
N ARG A 625 -4.29 -40.88 19.22
CA ARG A 625 -3.68 -40.65 20.54
C ARG A 625 -4.72 -40.02 21.45
N THR A 626 -4.73 -40.44 22.72
CA THR A 626 -5.61 -39.82 23.72
C THR A 626 -5.28 -38.33 23.82
N PRO A 627 -6.25 -37.41 23.59
CA PRO A 627 -5.97 -35.99 23.60
C PRO A 627 -5.44 -35.50 24.94
N ASP A 628 -4.30 -34.81 24.92
CA ASP A 628 -3.67 -34.20 26.09
C ASP A 628 -4.12 -32.75 26.22
N GLN A 629 -4.85 -32.43 27.29
CA GLN A 629 -5.45 -31.12 27.51
C GLN A 629 -4.43 -30.00 27.72
N ASP A 630 -3.17 -30.34 28.02
CA ASP A 630 -2.08 -29.38 28.15
C ASP A 630 -1.41 -29.06 26.80
N LYS A 631 -1.77 -29.73 25.70
CA LYS A 631 -1.22 -29.47 24.36
C LYS A 631 -2.06 -28.45 23.59
N TYR A 632 -1.38 -27.52 22.90
CA TYR A 632 -2.00 -26.48 22.07
C TYR A 632 -1.22 -26.26 20.78
N ALA A 633 -1.91 -26.00 19.68
CA ALA A 633 -1.26 -25.79 18.38
C ALA A 633 -1.72 -24.50 17.66
N LEU A 634 -0.77 -23.76 17.12
CA LEU A 634 -0.99 -22.72 16.10
C LEU A 634 -0.45 -23.22 14.77
N ILE A 635 -1.31 -23.38 13.78
CA ILE A 635 -0.96 -23.94 12.48
C ILE A 635 -1.37 -22.92 11.43
N ILE A 636 -0.41 -22.47 10.63
CA ILE A 636 -0.60 -21.38 9.67
C ILE A 636 -0.09 -21.83 8.30
N GLY A 637 -0.95 -21.77 7.30
CA GLY A 637 -0.61 -21.99 5.90
C GLY A 637 -0.95 -20.76 5.08
N ASN A 638 0.07 -20.04 4.62
CA ASN A 638 -0.10 -18.86 3.76
C ASN A 638 0.38 -19.23 2.36
N GLU A 639 -0.57 -19.41 1.45
CA GLU A 639 -0.33 -19.84 0.07
C GLU A 639 -0.69 -18.71 -0.90
N ASP A 640 -1.87 -18.13 -0.73
CA ASP A 640 -2.44 -17.13 -1.64
C ASP A 640 -2.11 -15.71 -1.17
N TYR A 641 -0.88 -15.28 -1.43
CA TYR A 641 -0.46 -13.88 -1.30
C TYR A 641 -1.08 -13.01 -2.40
N SER A 642 -1.36 -13.63 -3.54
CA SER A 642 -1.83 -12.95 -4.74
C SER A 642 -3.21 -12.30 -4.60
N SER A 643 -4.10 -12.84 -3.76
CA SER A 643 -5.48 -12.35 -3.60
C SER A 643 -5.67 -11.23 -2.57
N PHE A 644 -4.68 -10.93 -1.72
CA PHE A 644 -4.78 -9.97 -0.61
C PHE A 644 -4.21 -8.57 -0.92
N LYS A 645 -4.02 -8.23 -2.21
CA LYS A 645 -3.23 -7.07 -2.66
C LYS A 645 -3.81 -5.69 -2.28
N GLN A 646 -3.03 -4.94 -1.50
CA GLN A 646 -2.94 -3.47 -1.58
C GLN A 646 -1.70 -3.09 -2.42
N GLN A 647 -1.92 -2.67 -3.66
CA GLN A 647 -1.05 -1.87 -4.55
C GLN A 647 0.50 -2.16 -4.58
N THR A 648 0.96 -2.54 -5.78
CA THR A 648 2.28 -2.25 -6.43
C THR A 648 3.42 -3.27 -6.46
N LEU A 649 3.44 -4.41 -5.74
CA LEU A 649 4.54 -5.38 -5.87
C LEU A 649 4.02 -6.83 -6.03
N TYR A 650 4.76 -7.67 -6.76
CA TYR A 650 4.41 -9.08 -7.05
C TYR A 650 5.08 -9.98 -6.01
N GLU A 651 4.32 -10.53 -5.09
CA GLU A 651 4.72 -11.71 -4.31
C GLU A 651 4.21 -12.99 -5.00
N PRO A 652 5.07 -13.99 -5.27
CA PRO A 652 4.62 -15.29 -5.75
C PRO A 652 3.82 -16.00 -4.66
N ASN A 653 2.86 -16.85 -5.03
CA ASN A 653 2.21 -17.74 -4.07
C ASN A 653 3.19 -18.81 -3.56
N VAL A 654 2.91 -19.38 -2.39
CA VAL A 654 3.72 -20.48 -1.82
C VAL A 654 2.94 -21.77 -1.98
N ASP A 655 3.22 -22.50 -3.06
CA ASP A 655 2.48 -23.70 -3.43
C ASP A 655 2.43 -24.70 -2.27
N PHE A 656 1.24 -25.28 -2.09
CA PHE A 656 0.91 -26.28 -1.08
C PHE A 656 0.92 -25.81 0.37
N ALA A 657 1.26 -24.56 0.70
CA ALA A 657 1.33 -24.10 2.08
C ALA A 657 0.00 -24.25 2.86
N VAL A 658 -1.15 -24.10 2.19
CA VAL A 658 -2.45 -24.35 2.84
C VAL A 658 -2.68 -25.85 3.04
N SER A 659 -2.37 -26.67 2.03
CA SER A 659 -2.50 -28.13 2.10
C SER A 659 -1.58 -28.74 3.17
N ASP A 660 -0.37 -28.22 3.29
CA ASP A 660 0.62 -28.54 4.29
C ASP A 660 0.13 -28.26 5.71
N ALA A 661 -0.47 -27.07 5.93
CA ALA A 661 -1.08 -26.72 7.20
C ALA A 661 -2.28 -27.61 7.55
N GLU A 662 -3.12 -27.94 6.56
CA GLU A 662 -4.24 -28.88 6.76
C GLU A 662 -3.76 -30.28 7.10
N ALA A 663 -2.73 -30.79 6.42
CA ALA A 663 -2.13 -32.08 6.71
C ALA A 663 -1.49 -32.09 8.10
N PHE A 664 -0.72 -31.06 8.47
CA PHE A 664 -0.15 -30.96 9.81
C PHE A 664 -1.24 -30.87 10.89
N CYS A 665 -2.39 -30.25 10.61
CA CYS A 665 -3.55 -30.23 11.52
C CYS A 665 -4.07 -31.64 11.82
N GLU A 666 -4.17 -32.52 10.81
CA GLU A 666 -4.56 -33.91 11.03
C GLU A 666 -3.52 -34.67 11.88
N TYR A 667 -2.23 -34.40 11.69
CA TYR A 667 -1.18 -35.00 12.51
C TYR A 667 -1.18 -34.47 13.93
N ALA A 668 -1.43 -33.17 14.12
CA ALA A 668 -1.58 -32.56 15.44
C ALA A 668 -2.70 -33.24 16.24
N LYS A 669 -3.84 -33.51 15.60
CA LYS A 669 -4.97 -34.23 16.21
C LYS A 669 -4.64 -35.68 16.51
N ASN A 670 -4.24 -36.43 15.48
CA ASN A 670 -4.24 -37.89 15.52
C ASN A 670 -2.92 -38.47 16.07
N ILE A 671 -1.78 -37.88 15.70
CA ILE A 671 -0.45 -38.37 16.06
C ILE A 671 0.13 -37.64 17.27
N ILE A 672 0.04 -36.32 17.33
CA ILE A 672 0.58 -35.53 18.46
C ILE A 672 -0.38 -35.57 19.65
N GLY A 673 -1.69 -35.74 19.41
CA GLY A 673 -2.71 -35.81 20.46
C GLY A 673 -3.11 -34.43 21.01
N VAL A 674 -3.07 -33.39 20.19
CA VAL A 674 -3.61 -32.07 20.52
C VAL A 674 -5.14 -32.13 20.43
N PRO A 675 -5.89 -31.74 21.47
CA PRO A 675 -7.35 -31.66 21.40
C PRO A 675 -7.77 -30.73 20.26
N GLU A 676 -8.79 -31.10 19.49
CA GLU A 676 -9.28 -30.28 18.37
C GLU A 676 -9.66 -28.86 18.81
N SER A 677 -10.22 -28.72 20.02
CA SER A 677 -10.55 -27.41 20.63
C SER A 677 -9.33 -26.54 20.97
N ASN A 678 -8.13 -27.13 21.01
CA ASN A 678 -6.87 -26.48 21.34
C ASN A 678 -6.01 -26.19 20.08
N ILE A 679 -6.54 -26.47 18.88
CA ILE A 679 -5.88 -26.20 17.60
C ILE A 679 -6.47 -24.92 16.98
N ILE A 680 -5.57 -24.04 16.54
CA ILE A 680 -5.92 -22.86 15.75
C ILE A 680 -5.28 -23.04 14.37
N LEU A 681 -6.09 -23.39 13.37
CA LEU A 681 -5.68 -23.46 11.97
C LEU A 681 -6.06 -22.15 11.26
N LEU A 682 -5.05 -21.46 10.70
CA LEU A 682 -5.24 -20.26 9.89
C LEU A 682 -4.75 -20.51 8.47
N LYS A 683 -5.62 -20.25 7.48
CA LYS A 683 -5.32 -20.35 6.05
C LYS A 683 -5.30 -18.95 5.45
N ASN A 684 -4.23 -18.62 4.73
CA ASN A 684 -3.99 -17.28 4.18
C ASN A 684 -4.21 -16.19 5.23
N ALA A 685 -3.46 -16.31 6.33
CA ALA A 685 -3.64 -15.51 7.53
C ALA A 685 -3.08 -14.09 7.35
N THR A 686 -3.89 -13.09 7.73
CA THR A 686 -3.47 -11.70 7.78
C THR A 686 -2.61 -11.41 9.02
N TYR A 687 -1.88 -10.28 9.00
CA TYR A 687 -1.02 -9.85 10.11
C TYR A 687 -1.78 -9.84 11.43
N SER A 688 -2.98 -9.28 11.42
CA SER A 688 -3.83 -9.17 12.60
C SER A 688 -4.27 -10.54 13.13
N GLN A 689 -4.60 -11.48 12.24
CA GLN A 689 -4.99 -12.85 12.62
C GLN A 689 -3.81 -13.62 13.24
N MET A 690 -2.63 -13.54 12.64
CA MET A 690 -1.43 -14.21 13.16
C MET A 690 -1.05 -13.66 14.54
N LYS A 691 -0.97 -12.33 14.68
CA LYS A 691 -0.58 -11.67 15.93
C LYS A 691 -1.59 -11.89 17.06
N PHE A 692 -2.89 -11.82 16.76
CA PHE A 692 -3.95 -12.05 17.74
C PHE A 692 -3.89 -13.48 18.31
N ASN A 693 -3.77 -14.49 17.43
CA ASN A 693 -3.78 -15.89 17.86
C ASN A 693 -2.48 -16.30 18.56
N LEU A 694 -1.33 -15.76 18.16
CA LEU A 694 -0.08 -15.91 18.91
C LEU A 694 -0.20 -15.34 20.33
N SER A 695 -0.76 -14.14 20.47
CA SER A 695 -0.99 -13.51 21.78
C SER A 695 -2.00 -14.29 22.63
N LYS A 696 -3.04 -14.87 22.01
CA LYS A 696 -4.03 -15.72 22.67
C LYS A 696 -3.38 -16.96 23.29
N LEU A 697 -2.53 -17.65 22.54
CA LEU A 697 -1.83 -18.85 23.03
C LEU A 697 -0.80 -18.52 24.11
N ALA A 698 -0.09 -17.41 23.98
CA ALA A 698 0.82 -16.95 25.04
C ALA A 698 0.08 -16.69 26.37
N LYS A 699 -1.11 -16.07 26.33
CA LYS A 699 -1.95 -15.89 27.53
C LYS A 699 -2.48 -17.20 28.11
N ILE A 700 -2.82 -18.17 27.26
CA ILE A 700 -3.23 -19.50 27.73
C ILE A 700 -2.08 -20.18 28.48
N ALA A 701 -0.88 -20.15 27.92
CA ALA A 701 0.32 -20.70 28.55
C ALA A 701 0.69 -19.97 29.86
N GLU A 702 0.42 -18.67 29.96
CA GLU A 702 0.63 -17.89 31.18
C GLU A 702 -0.30 -18.37 32.31
N ILE A 703 -1.54 -18.72 31.97
CA ILE A 703 -2.54 -19.24 32.91
C ILE A 703 -2.28 -20.71 33.26
N ASN A 704 -1.80 -21.51 32.30
CA ASN A 704 -1.47 -22.93 32.47
C ASN A 704 0.00 -23.20 32.12
N PRO A 705 0.94 -23.10 33.09
CA PRO A 705 2.37 -23.32 32.86
C PRO A 705 2.73 -24.75 32.43
N LYS A 706 1.80 -25.72 32.50
CA LYS A 706 2.03 -27.08 31.96
C LYS A 706 1.94 -27.14 30.44
N THR A 707 1.49 -26.06 29.81
CA THR A 707 1.24 -25.97 28.37
C THR A 707 2.44 -26.44 27.54
N LEU A 708 2.18 -27.36 26.62
CA LEU A 708 3.06 -27.77 25.54
C LEU A 708 2.57 -27.11 24.25
N LEU A 709 3.36 -26.21 23.69
CA LEU A 709 2.98 -25.40 22.54
C LEU A 709 3.62 -25.92 21.25
N TYR A 710 2.81 -26.12 20.22
CA TYR A 710 3.26 -26.45 18.87
C TYR A 710 2.93 -25.29 17.94
N VAL A 711 3.91 -24.81 17.19
CA VAL A 711 3.70 -23.77 16.18
C VAL A 711 4.18 -24.30 14.84
N TYR A 712 3.31 -24.33 13.85
CA TYR A 712 3.62 -24.70 12.48
C TYR A 712 3.31 -23.53 11.55
N TYR A 713 4.25 -23.20 10.69
CA TYR A 713 4.09 -22.17 9.66
C TYR A 713 4.64 -22.66 8.33
N ALA A 714 3.81 -22.58 7.28
CA ALA A 714 4.21 -22.68 5.88
C ALA A 714 3.85 -21.39 5.14
N GLY A 715 4.81 -20.82 4.41
CA GLY A 715 4.64 -19.54 3.70
C GLY A 715 5.94 -18.78 3.47
N HIS A 716 5.84 -17.50 3.12
CA HIS A 716 7.00 -16.64 2.91
C HIS A 716 7.69 -16.23 4.21
N GLY A 717 9.00 -16.45 4.25
CA GLY A 717 9.89 -15.79 5.19
C GLY A 717 10.73 -14.75 4.44
N GLN A 718 11.12 -13.68 5.12
CA GLN A 718 11.97 -12.66 4.52
C GLN A 718 12.94 -12.08 5.55
N VAL A 719 14.12 -11.68 5.06
CA VAL A 719 15.14 -10.99 5.86
C VAL A 719 15.22 -9.54 5.44
N ASP A 720 15.16 -8.63 6.40
CA ASP A 720 15.37 -7.21 6.15
C ASP A 720 16.82 -6.96 5.70
N GLY A 721 16.98 -6.30 4.55
CA GLY A 721 18.29 -6.11 3.94
C GLY A 721 19.25 -5.21 4.72
N THR A 722 18.73 -4.40 5.65
CA THR A 722 19.50 -3.46 6.47
C THR A 722 19.77 -4.04 7.87
N THR A 723 18.73 -4.45 8.59
CA THR A 723 18.82 -4.92 9.98
C THR A 723 19.25 -6.38 10.07
N LYS A 724 19.08 -7.14 8.97
CA LYS A 724 19.27 -8.60 8.90
C LYS A 724 18.33 -9.38 9.81
N GLU A 725 17.23 -8.77 10.27
CA GLU A 725 16.19 -9.43 11.06
C GLU A 725 15.28 -10.27 10.16
N SER A 726 14.79 -11.39 10.68
CA SER A 726 13.92 -12.34 9.96
C SER A 726 12.45 -12.16 10.35
N TYR A 727 11.57 -12.25 9.35
CA TYR A 727 10.14 -12.03 9.48
C TYR A 727 9.36 -13.16 8.80
N LEU A 728 8.23 -13.57 9.42
CA LEU A 728 7.16 -14.30 8.73
C LEU A 728 6.30 -13.28 7.99
N ILE A 729 5.87 -13.60 6.77
CA ILE A 729 5.11 -12.70 5.92
C ILE A 729 3.64 -13.14 5.88
N PRO A 730 2.73 -12.38 6.51
CA PRO A 730 1.28 -12.53 6.33
C PRO A 730 0.85 -12.27 4.88
N VAL A 731 -0.30 -12.78 4.47
CA VAL A 731 -0.78 -12.60 3.08
C VAL A 731 -1.11 -11.15 2.71
N ASP A 732 -1.38 -10.30 3.70
CA ASP A 732 -1.66 -8.86 3.55
C ASP A 732 -0.41 -7.97 3.71
N VAL A 733 0.80 -8.55 3.72
CA VAL A 733 2.07 -7.83 3.90
C VAL A 733 3.02 -8.12 2.75
N SER A 734 3.70 -7.10 2.23
CA SER A 734 4.64 -7.24 1.12
C SER A 734 6.00 -7.80 1.55
N THR A 735 6.58 -8.68 0.73
CA THR A 735 7.97 -9.17 0.92
C THR A 735 9.04 -8.10 0.69
N THR A 736 8.65 -6.94 0.15
CA THR A 736 9.56 -5.80 -0.07
C THR A 736 9.66 -4.87 1.15
N SER A 737 8.67 -4.93 2.04
CA SER A 737 8.65 -4.23 3.34
C SER A 737 8.56 -5.25 4.49
N PRO A 738 9.56 -6.14 4.65
CA PRO A 738 9.50 -7.23 5.62
C PRO A 738 9.30 -6.76 7.07
N SER A 739 9.71 -5.54 7.39
CA SER A 739 9.50 -4.91 8.71
C SER A 739 8.03 -4.81 9.13
N GLU A 740 7.09 -4.88 8.18
CA GLU A 740 5.64 -4.88 8.45
C GLU A 740 5.10 -6.28 8.80
N GLY A 741 5.92 -7.33 8.63
CA GLY A 741 5.58 -8.71 8.95
C GLY A 741 5.71 -9.06 10.44
N ILE A 742 5.58 -10.36 10.76
CA ILE A 742 5.78 -10.85 12.13
C ILE A 742 7.25 -11.13 12.35
N ARG A 743 7.93 -10.26 13.10
CA ARG A 743 9.34 -10.45 13.45
C ARG A 743 9.55 -11.71 14.29
N LEU A 744 10.47 -12.59 13.86
CA LEU A 744 10.73 -13.86 14.55
C LEU A 744 11.21 -13.66 15.99
N GLU A 745 12.03 -12.65 16.26
CA GLU A 745 12.50 -12.33 17.61
C GLU A 745 11.33 -12.00 18.55
N ASP A 746 10.33 -11.25 18.07
CA ASP A 746 9.14 -10.91 18.86
C ASP A 746 8.26 -12.13 19.08
N MET A 747 8.13 -13.00 18.08
CA MET A 747 7.40 -14.27 18.20
C MET A 747 8.04 -15.16 19.26
N TYR A 748 9.35 -15.39 19.18
CA TYR A 748 10.07 -16.21 20.15
C TYR A 748 10.04 -15.60 21.54
N ALA A 749 10.21 -14.28 21.67
CA ALA A 749 10.09 -13.58 22.94
C ALA A 749 8.68 -13.69 23.54
N THR A 750 7.64 -13.63 22.72
CA THR A 750 6.24 -13.80 23.15
C THR A 750 5.99 -15.19 23.69
N ILE A 751 6.45 -16.23 22.99
CA ILE A 751 6.32 -17.62 23.45
C ILE A 751 7.17 -17.86 24.69
N SER A 752 8.41 -17.37 24.74
CA SER A 752 9.30 -17.51 25.90
C SER A 752 8.70 -16.89 27.17
N LYS A 753 8.16 -15.67 27.05
CA LYS A 753 7.53 -14.95 28.17
C LYS A 753 6.20 -15.54 28.60
N SER A 754 5.59 -16.41 27.79
CA SER A 754 4.31 -17.04 28.12
C SER A 754 4.40 -18.00 29.31
N GLY A 755 5.60 -18.47 29.67
CA GLY A 755 5.76 -19.45 30.75
C GLY A 755 5.33 -20.87 30.40
N CYS A 756 5.16 -21.20 29.11
CA CYS A 756 4.88 -22.56 28.68
C CYS A 756 5.98 -23.54 29.14
N ARG A 757 5.58 -24.79 29.37
CA ARG A 757 6.51 -25.85 29.79
C ARG A 757 7.55 -26.11 28.69
N ARG A 758 7.08 -26.24 27.45
CA ARG A 758 7.91 -26.41 26.24
C ARG A 758 7.21 -25.82 25.03
N ALA A 759 8.00 -25.39 24.05
CA ALA A 759 7.53 -24.99 22.74
C ALA A 759 8.33 -25.67 21.63
N ILE A 760 7.63 -26.19 20.61
CA ILE A 760 8.22 -26.77 19.41
C ILE A 760 7.68 -26.01 18.20
N VAL A 761 8.59 -25.43 17.42
CA VAL A 761 8.26 -24.57 16.29
C VAL A 761 8.80 -25.19 15.01
N PHE A 762 7.95 -25.35 14.00
CA PHE A 762 8.29 -25.82 12.65
C PHE A 762 8.03 -24.70 11.65
N LEU A 763 9.08 -24.29 10.92
CA LEU A 763 9.03 -23.19 9.95
C LEU A 763 9.40 -23.68 8.56
N ASP A 764 8.40 -23.90 7.71
CA ASP A 764 8.56 -24.17 6.28
C ASP A 764 8.50 -22.86 5.48
N ALA A 765 9.58 -22.09 5.59
CA ALA A 765 9.72 -20.77 4.98
C ALA A 765 11.17 -20.53 4.52
N CYS A 766 11.35 -19.70 3.50
CA CYS A 766 12.67 -19.27 3.04
C CYS A 766 13.19 -18.09 3.88
N TYR A 767 14.49 -18.05 4.19
CA TYR A 767 15.13 -16.85 4.78
C TYR A 767 16.39 -16.41 4.01
N SER A 768 16.60 -16.95 2.81
CA SER A 768 17.69 -16.55 1.93
C SER A 768 17.33 -15.25 1.20
N GLY A 769 17.72 -14.10 1.77
CA GLY A 769 17.55 -12.80 1.10
C GLY A 769 18.47 -12.69 -0.12
N ILE A 770 17.92 -12.79 -1.32
CA ILE A 770 18.64 -12.46 -2.57
C ILE A 770 18.33 -10.99 -2.91
N GLY A 771 19.12 -10.08 -2.38
CA GLY A 771 19.10 -8.66 -2.78
C GLY A 771 20.13 -8.43 -3.89
N ARG A 772 19.68 -8.12 -5.12
CA ARG A 772 20.55 -7.73 -6.25
C ARG A 772 21.80 -8.61 -6.46
N GLY A 773 21.67 -9.93 -6.30
CA GLY A 773 22.77 -10.89 -6.50
C GLY A 773 23.73 -11.08 -5.31
N ILE A 774 23.40 -10.57 -4.12
CA ILE A 774 24.16 -10.77 -2.88
C ILE A 774 23.32 -11.60 -1.89
N VAL A 775 23.91 -12.67 -1.35
CA VAL A 775 23.30 -13.51 -0.30
C VAL A 775 23.35 -12.79 1.04
N ILE A 776 22.20 -12.42 1.59
CA ILE A 776 22.08 -11.76 2.89
C ILE A 776 21.99 -12.84 3.97
N ARG A 777 22.96 -12.86 4.89
CA ARG A 777 22.92 -13.74 6.07
C ARG A 777 22.10 -13.10 7.19
N PRO A 778 21.01 -13.72 7.65
CA PRO A 778 20.23 -13.26 8.78
C PRO A 778 21.05 -13.24 10.08
N LYS A 779 20.70 -12.32 10.97
CA LYS A 779 21.19 -12.27 12.34
C LYS A 779 20.64 -13.49 13.09
N GLN A 780 21.47 -14.19 13.87
CA GLN A 780 20.98 -15.27 14.72
C GLN A 780 19.98 -14.72 15.74
N THR A 781 18.75 -15.26 15.71
CA THR A 781 17.69 -14.89 16.63
C THR A 781 17.81 -15.72 17.90
N PRO A 782 17.91 -15.08 19.09
CA PRO A 782 18.02 -15.82 20.34
C PRO A 782 16.74 -16.60 20.63
N VAL A 783 16.88 -17.89 20.96
CA VAL A 783 15.80 -18.80 21.37
C VAL A 783 15.90 -19.07 22.87
N SER A 784 14.75 -19.24 23.52
CA SER A 784 14.62 -19.51 24.97
C SER A 784 14.92 -20.96 25.33
N GLY A 785 15.45 -21.22 26.52
CA GLY A 785 15.82 -22.57 26.98
C GLY A 785 14.69 -23.59 26.93
N ASN A 786 13.42 -23.21 26.95
CA ASN A 786 12.28 -24.15 26.83
C ASN A 786 11.76 -24.35 25.39
N MET A 787 12.50 -23.93 24.36
CA MET A 787 12.04 -23.91 22.98
C MET A 787 13.02 -24.61 22.02
N VAL A 788 12.46 -25.34 21.06
CA VAL A 788 13.14 -25.90 19.89
C VAL A 788 12.48 -25.36 18.63
N VAL A 789 13.29 -24.91 17.67
CA VAL A 789 12.84 -24.42 16.37
C VAL A 789 13.49 -25.25 15.27
N MET A 790 12.69 -25.86 14.39
CA MET A 790 13.15 -26.50 13.16
C MET A 790 12.77 -25.62 11.97
N THR A 791 13.74 -25.38 11.09
CA THR A 791 13.57 -24.58 9.88
C THR A 791 13.82 -25.47 8.66
N ALA A 792 13.05 -25.26 7.58
CA ALA A 792 13.08 -26.10 6.39
C ALA A 792 14.37 -25.98 5.55
N SER A 793 15.12 -24.89 5.72
CA SER A 793 16.35 -24.63 4.99
C SER A 793 17.32 -23.77 5.80
N SER A 794 18.61 -23.88 5.49
CA SER A 794 19.64 -23.03 6.09
C SER A 794 19.47 -21.59 5.65
N SER A 795 20.07 -20.69 6.42
CA SER A 795 20.00 -19.24 6.19
C SER A 795 20.44 -18.73 4.80
N THR A 796 21.08 -19.59 3.99
CA THR A 796 21.55 -19.27 2.63
C THR A 796 20.89 -20.10 1.53
N GLN A 797 19.99 -21.02 1.88
CA GLN A 797 19.32 -21.93 0.95
C GLN A 797 17.82 -21.57 0.84
N ARG A 798 17.13 -22.13 -0.17
CA ARG A 798 15.68 -21.95 -0.36
C ARG A 798 14.95 -23.21 0.09
N SER A 799 13.77 -23.01 0.67
CA SER A 799 12.79 -24.08 0.94
C SER A 799 11.98 -24.30 -0.34
N MET A 800 11.84 -25.56 -0.77
CA MET A 800 11.27 -25.89 -2.09
C MET A 800 10.04 -26.78 -2.00
N PRO A 801 9.10 -26.67 -2.96
CA PRO A 801 8.02 -27.63 -3.09
C PRO A 801 8.54 -29.01 -3.48
N TYR A 802 7.76 -30.03 -3.14
CA TYR A 802 7.88 -31.38 -3.67
C TYR A 802 6.65 -31.67 -4.53
N GLU A 803 6.71 -31.22 -5.78
CA GLU A 803 5.59 -31.19 -6.75
C GLU A 803 4.86 -32.54 -6.88
N GLU A 804 5.60 -33.64 -7.04
CA GLU A 804 5.03 -34.99 -7.16
C GLU A 804 4.15 -35.36 -5.96
N LYS A 805 4.54 -34.89 -4.77
CA LYS A 805 3.85 -35.20 -3.51
C LYS A 805 2.85 -34.13 -3.08
N ARG A 806 2.79 -32.99 -3.80
CA ARG A 806 1.90 -31.85 -3.52
C ARG A 806 2.04 -31.30 -2.09
N HIS A 807 3.28 -31.21 -1.61
CA HIS A 807 3.64 -30.74 -0.27
C HIS A 807 4.95 -29.94 -0.35
N GLY A 808 5.23 -29.07 0.62
CA GLY A 808 6.59 -28.57 0.85
C GLY A 808 7.54 -29.73 1.14
N MET A 809 8.76 -29.74 0.60
CA MET A 809 9.65 -30.91 0.73
C MET A 809 10.00 -31.21 2.19
N PHE A 810 10.20 -30.16 3.00
CA PHE A 810 10.41 -30.32 4.45
C PHE A 810 9.16 -30.88 5.12
N THR A 811 7.99 -30.30 4.84
CA THR A 811 6.72 -30.74 5.42
C THR A 811 6.38 -32.19 5.05
N TYR A 812 6.58 -32.60 3.80
CA TYR A 812 6.34 -33.98 3.36
C TYR A 812 7.14 -34.98 4.18
N PHE A 813 8.47 -34.79 4.30
CA PHE A 813 9.32 -35.72 5.04
C PHE A 813 9.10 -35.66 6.55
N LEU A 814 8.75 -34.48 7.10
CA LEU A 814 8.32 -34.35 8.48
C LEU A 814 7.08 -35.20 8.76
N LEU A 815 6.02 -35.03 7.99
CA LEU A 815 4.77 -35.77 8.16
C LEU A 815 4.96 -37.26 7.91
N LYS A 816 5.72 -37.63 6.88
CA LYS A 816 6.05 -39.03 6.59
C LYS A 816 6.75 -39.69 7.77
N GLU A 817 7.76 -39.07 8.35
CA GLU A 817 8.50 -39.65 9.48
C GLU A 817 7.61 -39.76 10.73
N LEU A 818 6.77 -38.77 10.99
CA LEU A 818 5.78 -38.83 12.07
C LEU A 818 4.77 -39.95 11.88
N ARG A 819 4.35 -40.20 10.64
CA ARG A 819 3.44 -41.30 10.30
C ARG A 819 4.10 -42.64 10.52
N ASP A 820 5.28 -42.82 9.93
CA ASP A 820 6.00 -44.09 9.92
C ASP A 820 6.42 -44.51 11.34
N THR A 821 6.58 -43.53 12.25
CA THR A 821 6.89 -43.74 13.68
C THR A 821 5.67 -43.64 14.61
N ASN A 822 4.47 -43.33 14.11
CA ASN A 822 3.30 -42.97 14.92
C ASN A 822 3.56 -41.87 15.97
N GLY A 823 4.49 -40.96 15.67
CA GLY A 823 4.95 -39.90 16.57
C GLY A 823 5.82 -40.38 17.74
N ASP A 824 6.12 -41.68 17.83
CA ASP A 824 7.01 -42.26 18.86
C ASP A 824 8.48 -42.16 18.45
N ILE A 825 8.93 -40.93 18.23
CA ILE A 825 10.30 -40.62 17.85
C ILE A 825 10.83 -39.43 18.68
N PRO A 826 12.04 -39.53 19.25
CA PRO A 826 12.70 -38.39 19.87
C PRO A 826 12.95 -37.26 18.85
N ILE A 827 12.82 -36.01 19.28
CA ILE A 827 12.98 -34.82 18.44
C ILE A 827 14.35 -34.76 17.74
N GLY A 828 15.41 -35.25 18.40
CA GLY A 828 16.74 -35.35 17.79
C GLY A 828 16.76 -36.31 16.60
N ASP A 829 16.18 -37.51 16.77
CA ASP A 829 16.14 -38.54 15.73
C ASP A 829 15.22 -38.14 14.58
N LEU A 830 14.08 -37.52 14.90
CA LEU A 830 13.15 -36.96 13.91
C LEU A 830 13.86 -35.93 13.03
N PHE A 831 14.60 -35.01 13.64
CA PHE A 831 15.31 -33.98 12.89
C PHE A 831 16.38 -34.56 11.96
N GLU A 832 17.19 -35.52 12.43
CA GLU A 832 18.22 -36.13 11.60
C GLU A 832 17.62 -36.95 10.43
N ALA A 833 16.52 -37.67 10.67
CA ALA A 833 15.80 -38.41 9.63
C ALA A 833 15.24 -37.46 8.55
N VAL A 834 14.54 -36.40 8.97
CA VAL A 834 13.98 -35.39 8.04
C VAL A 834 15.11 -34.68 7.28
N LYS A 835 16.17 -34.27 7.96
CA LYS A 835 17.32 -33.59 7.35
C LYS A 835 17.97 -34.45 6.28
N ALA A 836 18.22 -35.73 6.55
CA ALA A 836 18.83 -36.64 5.60
C ALA A 836 17.97 -36.78 4.32
N GLN A 837 16.66 -36.94 4.48
CA GLN A 837 15.73 -37.07 3.35
C GLN A 837 15.63 -35.77 2.53
N VAL A 838 15.51 -34.62 3.18
CA VAL A 838 15.42 -33.32 2.50
C VAL A 838 16.73 -33.02 1.75
N GLN A 839 17.90 -33.26 2.35
CA GLN A 839 19.19 -33.03 1.69
C GLN A 839 19.38 -33.93 0.45
N TYR A 840 19.04 -35.21 0.56
CA TYR A 840 19.15 -36.14 -0.57
C TYR A 840 18.18 -35.76 -1.70
N ASN A 841 16.91 -35.57 -1.37
CA ASN A 841 15.86 -35.35 -2.38
C ASN A 841 15.92 -33.94 -2.99
N SER A 842 16.38 -32.92 -2.26
CA SER A 842 16.53 -31.57 -2.85
C SER A 842 17.58 -31.53 -3.96
N ILE A 843 18.72 -32.23 -3.78
CA ILE A 843 19.74 -32.37 -4.82
C ILE A 843 19.21 -33.23 -5.96
N TRP A 844 18.58 -34.36 -5.66
CA TRP A 844 18.12 -35.32 -6.66
C TRP A 844 16.96 -34.80 -7.52
N ILE A 845 15.98 -34.13 -6.92
CA ILE A 845 14.74 -33.70 -7.56
C ILE A 845 14.86 -32.26 -8.07
N ASN A 846 15.39 -31.35 -7.25
CA ASN A 846 15.39 -29.91 -7.54
C ASN A 846 16.76 -29.39 -8.01
N ASN A 847 17.78 -30.25 -8.08
CA ASN A 847 19.16 -29.91 -8.44
C ASN A 847 19.71 -28.71 -7.65
N SER A 848 19.28 -28.57 -6.39
CA SER A 848 19.66 -27.47 -5.50
C SER A 848 19.69 -27.95 -4.07
N GLU A 849 20.61 -27.40 -3.27
CA GLU A 849 20.73 -27.77 -1.86
C GLU A 849 19.59 -27.16 -1.02
N GLN A 850 18.98 -28.00 -0.20
CA GLN A 850 18.12 -27.61 0.91
C GLN A 850 18.52 -28.42 2.15
N THR A 851 18.97 -27.73 3.20
CA THR A 851 19.39 -28.36 4.46
C THR A 851 18.59 -27.79 5.62
N PRO A 852 17.69 -28.57 6.24
CA PRO A 852 17.02 -28.15 7.47
C PRO A 852 17.99 -27.83 8.61
N GLU A 853 17.65 -26.82 9.41
CA GLU A 853 18.42 -26.42 10.60
C GLU A 853 17.54 -26.47 11.86
N LEU A 854 18.18 -26.78 13.01
CA LEU A 854 17.54 -26.82 14.32
C LEU A 854 18.23 -25.84 15.27
N ILE A 855 17.43 -25.00 15.92
CA ILE A 855 17.87 -24.02 16.91
C ILE A 855 17.24 -24.39 18.26
N SER A 856 18.06 -24.48 19.31
CA SER A 856 17.62 -24.72 20.68
C SER A 856 18.10 -23.59 21.59
N GLY A 857 17.33 -23.28 22.63
CA GLY A 857 17.73 -22.22 23.56
C GLY A 857 18.78 -22.64 24.59
N PRO A 858 19.43 -21.66 25.24
CA PRO A 858 20.43 -21.94 26.25
C PRO A 858 19.78 -22.54 27.52
N GLY A 859 20.40 -23.58 28.08
CA GLY A 859 19.97 -24.21 29.34
C GLY A 859 19.24 -25.55 29.22
N ILE A 860 19.11 -26.11 28.02
CA ILE A 860 18.55 -27.46 27.76
C ILE A 860 19.58 -28.42 27.17
N GLU A 861 20.77 -28.49 27.79
CA GLU A 861 21.99 -29.26 27.44
C GLU A 861 21.75 -30.61 26.75
N GLU A 862 21.33 -30.60 25.48
CA GLU A 862 20.89 -31.74 24.67
C GLU A 862 19.64 -32.51 25.15
N ASP A 863 19.07 -32.18 26.32
CA ASP A 863 17.83 -32.79 26.85
C ASP A 863 16.66 -32.77 25.85
N TRP A 864 16.63 -31.75 24.99
CA TRP A 864 15.61 -31.60 23.96
C TRP A 864 15.62 -32.72 22.91
N LYS A 865 16.77 -33.37 22.67
CA LYS A 865 16.88 -34.47 21.71
C LYS A 865 16.01 -35.64 22.10
N LEU A 866 15.79 -35.83 23.41
CA LEU A 866 14.98 -36.89 24.00
C LEU A 866 13.51 -36.49 24.18
N TRP A 867 13.12 -35.25 23.85
CA TRP A 867 11.71 -34.87 23.88
C TRP A 867 10.96 -35.62 22.79
N THR A 868 9.72 -35.99 23.06
CA THR A 868 8.80 -36.58 22.08
C THR A 868 7.64 -35.61 21.84
N LEU A 869 7.00 -35.71 20.68
CA LEU A 869 5.85 -34.88 20.31
C LEU A 869 4.59 -35.21 21.12
#